data_AF-A0A0P4V4U1-F1
#
_entry.id   AF-A0A0P4V4U1-F1
#
_cell.length_a   1.000
_cell.length_b   1.000
_cell.length_c   1.000
_cell.angle_alpha   90.00
_cell.angle_beta   90.00
_cell.angle_gamma   90.00
#
_symmetry.space_group_name_H-M   'P 1'
#
loop_
_entity.id
_entity.type
_entity.pdbx_description
1 polymer ?
#
loop_
_entity_poly.entity_id
_entity_poly.type
_entity_poly.pdbx_seq_one_letter_code
_entity_poly.pdbx_strand_id
1 'polypeptide(L)'
;MLRLTLLTISLVSASITPCQSAIAVETPAAIPASATPSEADPAFTVFPVALTANNRSLLEGILIWGKEDGSQPVEFDRWLVPFDAVIQALKFSTKALPDGQLELRSSFIVTRFDPKKLRNDPEIGPALSIQDLKTLLGVEIKFDLISYAIVLKLPEAAAALEQAREAPVSLEGLSKVAPPTISLSAIEQRTNATGSSTSATQYQGDLLVVGSLAAGSWSARVRQPDLTRPQTWNLGEVQYLQQSNTFDLALGSQPKFWRSQKSGEYWAATIVIRRGFAPPAITGTSFSPTQRLQSNQVGQTIVGKAAPGTSARLTRSGFGGQVLAEVLVDSTGIYRFENIPFGESAGSAYRILLYPNGQLTARPQERAAVFNVLPGQIPQGASALIISGGWQRDKKDNFLGDFTTFSGGLAQRWGLSESLTVGLGGLYDSTPKALAELYFHPRNFPIRVVGSALGGTRWDINLDIQLQPSPSINVLFQSDRLSSQFSTSWQVIPNLGLLLTTDSRIGLGYGVQVSTSLGRSFLFGTVAHNESTGWNWTILQSLGKLQFTHVGRDIGTSSKLSYNFSDNRFLGLTYETRTQGTGDKLLTALWHYNSLTKASDGTPNWLAEVGYGIGSRGSGLYASAGVSISPGLLLRVRYQGVALTSDQSSFSLELVSSTNFQQGFRFSDRQAESLHSFGGLMIQTFYDINGNNQKDLGEEVYANPNLLMINNRPINSYQFSDLGDRLLLRLPPGTYRLDLDPSGFPIDWQASVDALAVEVVAGSYTPLQIPLIHTYTVGGTVTSAEGKPIGGARVEAISNTNLKVFSITNEAGVYYLERLRRGNYKLRISGKPAEPGILNIEANSKPLQELNLKQPVVQH
;
A
#
# COMPACT_ATOMS: atom_id res chain seq x y z
N MET A 1 -1.50 50.30 24.18
CA MET A 1 -0.05 50.50 24.43
C MET A 1 0.43 49.39 25.36
N LEU A 2 1.08 48.38 24.82
CA LEU A 2 1.85 47.38 25.57
C LEU A 2 3.12 47.14 24.74
N ARG A 3 4.30 47.52 25.25
CA ARG A 3 5.58 47.38 24.57
C ARG A 3 5.99 45.90 24.58
N LEU A 4 6.01 45.27 23.41
CA LEU A 4 6.60 43.96 23.20
C LEU A 4 8.10 44.14 22.93
N THR A 5 8.94 43.80 23.90
CA THR A 5 10.39 43.87 23.77
C THR A 5 10.87 42.67 22.95
N LEU A 6 11.34 42.92 21.71
CA LEU A 6 12.03 41.92 20.89
C LEU A 6 13.41 41.63 21.50
N LEU A 7 13.67 40.36 21.80
CA LEU A 7 14.99 39.88 22.19
C LEU A 7 15.82 39.61 20.93
N THR A 8 16.76 40.50 20.62
CA THR A 8 17.77 40.30 19.57
C THR A 8 18.89 39.39 20.08
N ILE A 9 19.05 38.20 19.49
CA ILE A 9 20.22 37.34 19.71
C ILE A 9 21.24 37.65 18.60
N SER A 10 22.39 38.18 19.00
CA SER A 10 23.54 38.46 18.16
C SER A 10 24.19 37.16 17.68
N LEU A 11 24.24 36.95 16.37
CA LEU A 11 25.03 35.88 15.74
C LEU A 11 26.51 36.28 15.73
N VAL A 12 27.34 35.51 16.43
CA VAL A 12 28.80 35.54 16.31
C VAL A 12 29.18 34.89 14.98
N SER A 13 29.77 35.67 14.09
CA SER A 13 30.35 35.23 12.81
C SER A 13 31.73 34.60 13.06
N ALA A 14 31.81 33.27 12.98
CA ALA A 14 33.08 32.56 12.88
C ALA A 14 33.52 32.55 11.40
N SER A 15 34.53 33.35 11.08
CA SER A 15 35.24 33.34 9.81
C SER A 15 36.12 32.09 9.72
N ILE A 16 35.82 31.18 8.79
CA ILE A 16 36.69 30.06 8.42
C ILE A 16 37.51 30.48 7.21
N THR A 17 38.82 30.60 7.42
CA THR A 17 39.87 30.76 6.41
C THR A 17 39.98 29.50 5.55
N PRO A 18 40.13 29.59 4.21
CA PRO A 18 40.46 28.43 3.39
C PRO A 18 41.95 28.11 3.56
N CYS A 19 42.24 26.92 4.11
CA CYS A 19 43.60 26.37 4.11
C CYS A 19 43.89 25.81 2.70
N GLN A 20 44.78 26.50 1.99
CA GLN A 20 45.32 26.10 0.70
C GLN A 20 46.49 25.16 0.96
N SER A 21 46.27 23.85 0.90
CA SER A 21 47.36 22.86 0.82
C SER A 21 47.58 22.49 -0.65
N ALA A 22 48.65 23.05 -1.21
CA ALA A 22 49.21 22.65 -2.49
C ALA A 22 49.72 21.20 -2.39
N ILE A 23 49.21 20.32 -3.24
CA ILE A 23 49.81 19.01 -3.48
C ILE A 23 50.69 19.16 -4.72
N ALA A 24 51.98 18.89 -4.52
CA ALA A 24 52.98 18.85 -5.57
C ALA A 24 52.62 17.78 -6.62
N VAL A 25 52.71 18.17 -7.89
CA VAL A 25 52.67 17.24 -9.02
C VAL A 25 54.02 16.53 -9.05
N GLU A 26 54.08 15.31 -8.52
CA GLU A 26 55.18 14.40 -8.82
C GLU A 26 54.96 13.81 -10.22
N THR A 27 55.89 14.14 -11.10
CA THR A 27 56.09 13.59 -12.43
C THR A 27 56.19 12.06 -12.36
N PRO A 28 55.44 11.28 -13.16
CA PRO A 28 55.62 9.84 -13.19
C PRO A 28 57.01 9.50 -13.72
N ALA A 29 57.82 8.85 -12.88
CA ALA A 29 59.04 8.20 -13.33
C ALA A 29 58.70 7.12 -14.36
N ALA A 30 59.51 7.04 -15.41
CA ALA A 30 59.36 6.14 -16.53
C ALA A 30 59.25 4.67 -16.09
N ILE A 31 58.26 3.97 -16.66
CA ILE A 31 58.12 2.51 -16.57
C ILE A 31 59.28 1.89 -17.39
N PRO A 32 60.14 1.04 -16.81
CA PRO A 32 61.08 0.27 -17.60
C PRO A 32 60.34 -0.74 -18.48
N ALA A 33 60.83 -0.87 -19.71
CA ALA A 33 60.32 -1.74 -20.74
C ALA A 33 60.23 -3.22 -20.30
N SER A 34 59.24 -3.88 -20.89
CA SER A 34 58.94 -5.31 -20.85
C SER A 34 60.18 -6.20 -20.70
N ALA A 35 60.30 -6.84 -19.55
CA ALA A 35 61.07 -8.08 -19.43
C ALA A 35 60.12 -9.23 -19.77
N THR A 36 60.40 -9.87 -20.90
CA THR A 36 59.87 -11.17 -21.30
C THR A 36 60.21 -12.19 -20.20
N PRO A 37 59.29 -13.06 -19.74
CA PRO A 37 59.65 -14.11 -18.80
C PRO A 37 60.50 -15.16 -19.54
N SER A 38 61.78 -15.14 -19.22
CA SER A 38 62.68 -16.28 -19.37
C SER A 38 62.18 -17.42 -18.47
N GLU A 39 62.04 -18.61 -19.05
CA GLU A 39 62.37 -19.91 -18.46
C GLU A 39 61.91 -20.21 -17.01
N ALA A 40 60.88 -21.07 -16.90
CA ALA A 40 60.54 -21.95 -15.77
C ALA A 40 60.62 -21.34 -14.35
N ASP A 41 59.46 -20.95 -13.78
CA ASP A 41 59.28 -20.80 -12.34
C ASP A 41 58.54 -22.04 -11.79
N PRO A 42 59.25 -23.02 -11.21
CA PRO A 42 58.68 -24.29 -10.81
C PRO A 42 58.11 -24.18 -9.40
N ALA A 43 56.94 -23.57 -9.21
CA ALA A 43 56.27 -23.71 -7.92
C ALA A 43 54.76 -23.38 -7.81
N PHE A 44 54.08 -22.88 -8.84
CA PHE A 44 52.62 -22.72 -8.79
C PHE A 44 51.96 -23.98 -9.31
N THR A 45 50.99 -24.50 -8.56
CA THR A 45 50.27 -25.74 -8.88
C THR A 45 48.77 -25.51 -8.80
N VAL A 46 48.00 -26.38 -9.43
CA VAL A 46 46.54 -26.37 -9.33
C VAL A 46 46.12 -27.22 -8.13
N PHE A 47 45.35 -26.65 -7.22
CA PHE A 47 44.84 -27.36 -6.05
C PHE A 47 43.42 -26.87 -5.66
N PRO A 48 42.62 -27.73 -5.00
CA PRO A 48 41.25 -27.38 -4.61
C PRO A 48 41.24 -26.50 -3.35
N VAL A 49 40.40 -25.46 -3.37
CA VAL A 49 40.10 -24.61 -2.21
C VAL A 49 38.59 -24.40 -2.09
N ALA A 50 38.12 -24.02 -0.91
CA ALA A 50 36.75 -23.51 -0.77
C ALA A 50 36.70 -22.01 -1.10
N LEU A 51 35.56 -21.54 -1.61
CA LEU A 51 35.27 -20.11 -1.75
C LEU A 51 34.16 -19.76 -0.76
N THR A 52 34.49 -18.88 0.19
CA THR A 52 33.59 -18.51 1.29
C THR A 52 33.32 -17.01 1.29
N ALA A 53 32.16 -16.60 1.79
CA ALA A 53 31.86 -15.20 2.07
C ALA A 53 31.36 -15.04 3.51
N ASN A 54 31.94 -14.10 4.26
CA ASN A 54 31.59 -13.84 5.67
C ASN A 54 31.50 -15.12 6.52
N ASN A 55 32.47 -16.03 6.36
CA ASN A 55 32.55 -17.34 7.00
C ASN A 55 31.40 -18.32 6.66
N ARG A 56 30.72 -18.14 5.52
CA ARG A 56 29.78 -19.12 4.95
C ARG A 56 30.35 -19.70 3.67
N SER A 57 30.31 -21.02 3.53
CA SER A 57 30.72 -21.73 2.30
C SER A 57 29.79 -21.37 1.15
N LEU A 58 30.33 -20.86 0.04
CA LEU A 58 29.57 -20.57 -1.19
C LEU A 58 29.76 -21.67 -2.23
N LEU A 59 31.00 -22.13 -2.42
CA LEU A 59 31.39 -23.25 -3.27
C LEU A 59 32.54 -24.01 -2.61
N GLU A 60 32.49 -25.34 -2.68
CA GLU A 60 33.51 -26.22 -2.13
C GLU A 60 34.26 -26.93 -3.27
N GLY A 61 35.58 -27.08 -3.13
CA GLY A 61 36.40 -27.82 -4.08
C GLY A 61 36.65 -27.12 -5.41
N ILE A 62 36.73 -25.78 -5.44
CA ILE A 62 37.11 -25.06 -6.66
C ILE A 62 38.61 -25.21 -6.92
N LEU A 63 38.99 -25.56 -8.14
CA LEU A 63 40.40 -25.62 -8.54
C LEU A 63 40.93 -24.22 -8.81
N ILE A 64 42.01 -23.85 -8.14
CA ILE A 64 42.70 -22.58 -8.33
C ILE A 64 44.16 -22.82 -8.72
N TRP A 65 44.79 -21.85 -9.35
CA TRP A 65 46.23 -21.86 -9.61
C TRP A 65 46.93 -20.95 -8.61
N GLY A 66 47.77 -21.53 -7.73
CA GLY A 66 48.34 -20.84 -6.58
C GLY A 66 49.57 -21.55 -6.00
N LYS A 67 50.07 -21.04 -4.87
CA LYS A 67 51.13 -21.70 -4.08
C LYS A 67 51.02 -21.31 -2.61
N GLU A 68 51.09 -22.28 -1.71
CA GLU A 68 51.19 -22.09 -0.25
C GLU A 68 52.40 -22.84 0.31
N ASP A 69 52.92 -22.42 1.47
CA ASP A 69 54.15 -22.96 2.09
C ASP A 69 53.88 -23.78 3.37
N GLY A 70 52.64 -24.17 3.61
CA GLY A 70 52.14 -24.84 4.82
C GLY A 70 51.83 -23.90 5.97
N SER A 71 52.21 -22.62 5.87
CA SER A 71 52.01 -21.60 6.92
C SER A 71 51.33 -20.32 6.42
N GLN A 72 51.50 -19.97 5.14
CA GLN A 72 50.94 -18.79 4.51
C GLN A 72 50.82 -18.95 2.97
N PRO A 73 49.94 -18.17 2.32
CA PRO A 73 49.91 -18.10 0.86
C PRO A 73 51.13 -17.35 0.31
N VAL A 74 51.76 -17.90 -0.74
CA VAL A 74 52.87 -17.26 -1.46
C VAL A 74 52.30 -16.45 -2.63
N GLU A 75 52.63 -15.16 -2.69
CA GLU A 75 52.18 -14.22 -3.75
C GLU A 75 50.67 -14.28 -4.04
N PHE A 76 49.85 -14.23 -2.98
CA PHE A 76 48.40 -14.42 -3.04
C PHE A 76 47.68 -13.57 -4.10
N ASP A 77 48.14 -12.35 -4.36
CA ASP A 77 47.53 -11.45 -5.35
C ASP A 77 47.63 -11.99 -6.80
N ARG A 78 48.57 -12.89 -7.09
CA ARG A 78 48.76 -13.53 -8.39
C ARG A 78 47.97 -14.82 -8.58
N TRP A 79 47.37 -15.35 -7.52
CA TRP A 79 46.58 -16.59 -7.62
C TRP A 79 45.41 -16.39 -8.58
N LEU A 80 45.11 -17.42 -9.38
CA LEU A 80 44.03 -17.38 -10.36
C LEU A 80 42.82 -18.17 -9.86
N VAL A 81 41.66 -17.53 -9.91
CA VAL A 81 40.37 -18.11 -9.56
C VAL A 81 39.52 -18.20 -10.83
N PRO A 82 38.90 -19.36 -11.13
CA PRO A 82 38.04 -19.52 -12.30
C PRO A 82 36.91 -18.49 -12.32
N PHE A 83 36.70 -17.85 -13.47
CA PHE A 83 35.68 -16.81 -13.61
C PHE A 83 34.27 -17.36 -13.36
N ASP A 84 33.96 -18.56 -13.86
CA ASP A 84 32.66 -19.20 -13.65
C ASP A 84 32.39 -19.50 -12.17
N ALA A 85 33.42 -19.88 -11.41
CA ALA A 85 33.30 -20.08 -9.97
C ALA A 85 32.98 -18.77 -9.24
N VAL A 86 33.56 -17.65 -9.67
CA VAL A 86 33.25 -16.31 -9.14
C VAL A 86 31.81 -15.91 -9.46
N ILE A 87 31.36 -16.12 -10.71
CA ILE A 87 30.00 -15.82 -11.15
C ILE A 87 28.99 -16.64 -10.36
N GLN A 88 29.24 -17.95 -10.18
CA GLN A 88 28.36 -18.84 -9.44
C GLN A 88 28.34 -18.52 -7.94
N ALA A 89 29.50 -18.33 -7.31
CA ALA A 89 29.59 -18.09 -5.87
C ALA A 89 28.93 -16.77 -5.46
N LEU A 90 29.12 -15.71 -6.25
CA LEU A 90 28.56 -14.39 -5.99
C LEU A 90 27.19 -14.18 -6.65
N LYS A 91 26.65 -15.21 -7.31
CA LYS A 91 25.38 -15.22 -8.03
C LYS A 91 25.22 -14.03 -8.97
N PHE A 92 26.28 -13.74 -9.74
CA PHE A 92 26.24 -12.68 -10.74
C PHE A 92 25.29 -13.05 -11.88
N SER A 93 24.38 -12.14 -12.20
CA SER A 93 23.68 -12.15 -13.50
C SER A 93 24.52 -11.40 -14.54
N THR A 94 24.63 -11.97 -15.74
CA THR A 94 25.46 -11.42 -16.81
C THR A 94 24.59 -10.97 -17.99
N LYS A 95 24.87 -9.79 -18.53
CA LYS A 95 24.21 -9.27 -19.74
C LYS A 95 25.25 -8.75 -20.71
N ALA A 96 25.28 -9.30 -21.92
CA ALA A 96 26.13 -8.81 -23.00
C ALA A 96 25.65 -7.43 -23.48
N LEU A 97 26.58 -6.48 -23.56
CA LEU A 97 26.32 -5.13 -24.05
C LEU A 97 26.74 -4.99 -25.53
N PRO A 98 26.12 -4.06 -26.29
CA PRO A 98 26.42 -3.88 -27.72
C PRO A 98 27.88 -3.48 -28.03
N ASP A 99 28.61 -2.99 -27.04
CA ASP A 99 30.03 -2.61 -27.12
C ASP A 99 30.99 -3.78 -26.84
N GLY A 100 30.47 -5.00 -26.60
CA GLY A 100 31.24 -6.20 -26.33
C GLY A 100 31.63 -6.39 -24.85
N GLN A 101 31.24 -5.49 -23.95
CA GLN A 101 31.42 -5.65 -22.51
C GLN A 101 30.30 -6.50 -21.89
N LEU A 102 30.54 -7.01 -20.67
CA LEU A 102 29.56 -7.71 -19.85
C LEU A 102 29.13 -6.80 -18.69
N GLU A 103 27.82 -6.58 -18.52
CA GLU A 103 27.28 -6.06 -17.26
C GLU A 103 27.14 -7.22 -16.27
N LEU A 104 27.85 -7.12 -15.14
CA LEU A 104 27.81 -8.08 -14.03
C LEU A 104 27.00 -7.48 -12.88
N ARG A 105 25.98 -8.20 -12.41
CA ARG A 105 25.06 -7.74 -11.35
C ARG A 105 24.89 -8.77 -10.25
N SER A 106 25.17 -8.38 -9.00
CA SER A 106 24.90 -9.16 -7.77
C SER A 106 24.11 -8.33 -6.75
N SER A 107 23.86 -8.89 -5.56
CA SER A 107 23.14 -8.21 -4.48
C SER A 107 23.89 -7.01 -3.88
N PHE A 108 25.20 -6.87 -4.13
CA PHE A 108 26.04 -5.84 -3.51
C PHE A 108 26.80 -4.95 -4.52
N ILE A 109 26.94 -5.35 -5.78
CA ILE A 109 27.62 -4.56 -6.81
C ILE A 109 26.99 -4.72 -8.20
N VAL A 110 27.01 -3.64 -8.98
CA VAL A 110 26.71 -3.65 -10.42
C VAL A 110 27.85 -2.98 -11.17
N THR A 111 28.52 -3.71 -12.06
CA THR A 111 29.72 -3.23 -12.75
C THR A 111 29.78 -3.71 -14.20
N ARG A 112 30.64 -3.09 -15.01
CA ARG A 112 30.94 -3.54 -16.37
C ARG A 112 32.32 -4.18 -16.40
N PHE A 113 32.43 -5.31 -17.06
CA PHE A 113 33.65 -6.08 -17.19
C PHE A 113 33.94 -6.37 -18.66
N ASP A 114 35.18 -6.14 -19.09
CA ASP A 114 35.63 -6.50 -20.43
C ASP A 114 36.15 -7.95 -20.40
N PRO A 115 35.48 -8.91 -21.08
CA PRO A 115 35.89 -10.30 -21.07
C PRO A 115 37.30 -10.53 -21.64
N LYS A 116 37.86 -9.59 -22.41
CA LYS A 116 39.25 -9.65 -22.90
C LYS A 116 40.31 -9.56 -21.80
N LYS A 117 39.91 -9.16 -20.58
CA LYS A 117 40.80 -9.10 -19.41
C LYS A 117 40.95 -10.44 -18.68
N LEU A 118 40.16 -11.46 -19.05
CA LEU A 118 40.31 -12.80 -18.48
C LEU A 118 41.63 -13.43 -18.94
N ARG A 119 42.33 -14.06 -18.01
CA ARG A 119 43.52 -14.86 -18.33
C ARG A 119 43.07 -16.28 -18.61
N ASN A 120 43.55 -16.88 -19.69
CA ASN A 120 43.27 -18.28 -19.98
C ASN A 120 44.38 -19.15 -19.41
N ASP A 121 44.04 -19.97 -18.42
CA ASP A 121 44.92 -21.01 -17.90
C ASP A 121 44.56 -22.37 -18.52
N PRO A 122 45.54 -23.23 -18.88
CA PRO A 122 45.28 -24.52 -19.51
C PRO A 122 44.48 -25.51 -18.64
N GLU A 123 44.59 -25.43 -17.31
CA GLU A 123 43.98 -26.40 -16.38
C GLU A 123 42.69 -25.88 -15.75
N ILE A 124 42.57 -24.58 -15.51
CA ILE A 124 41.40 -23.98 -14.84
C ILE A 124 40.55 -23.06 -15.73
N GLY A 125 40.91 -22.87 -17.00
CA GLY A 125 40.13 -22.11 -17.97
C GLY A 125 40.24 -20.58 -17.79
N PRO A 126 39.23 -19.79 -18.23
CA PRO A 126 39.21 -18.34 -18.06
C PRO A 126 39.16 -17.97 -16.58
N ALA A 127 40.18 -17.26 -16.09
CA ALA A 127 40.38 -16.97 -14.69
C ALA A 127 40.74 -15.50 -14.44
N LEU A 128 40.49 -15.04 -13.22
CA LEU A 128 40.86 -13.73 -12.71
C LEU A 128 41.94 -13.88 -11.63
N SER A 129 42.89 -12.94 -11.60
CA SER A 129 43.80 -12.87 -10.45
C SER A 129 43.07 -12.35 -9.21
N ILE A 130 43.57 -12.68 -8.02
CA ILE A 130 43.05 -12.11 -6.75
C ILE A 130 43.13 -10.58 -6.77
N GLN A 131 44.16 -9.99 -7.39
CA GLN A 131 44.26 -8.54 -7.57
C GLN A 131 43.15 -7.96 -8.46
N ASP A 132 42.84 -8.64 -9.57
CA ASP A 132 41.75 -8.23 -10.46
C ASP A 132 40.39 -8.35 -9.74
N LEU A 133 40.21 -9.41 -8.94
CA LEU A 133 39.02 -9.63 -8.11
C LEU A 133 38.85 -8.55 -7.02
N LYS A 134 39.93 -8.18 -6.31
CA LYS A 134 39.91 -7.08 -5.33
C LYS A 134 39.50 -5.77 -5.98
N THR A 135 40.01 -5.49 -7.18
CA THR A 135 39.71 -4.26 -7.94
C THR A 135 38.28 -4.26 -8.47
N LEU A 136 37.80 -5.40 -8.98
CA LEU A 136 36.46 -5.55 -9.55
C LEU A 136 35.36 -5.45 -8.48
N LEU A 137 35.57 -6.06 -7.32
CA LEU A 137 34.57 -6.18 -6.26
C LEU A 137 34.68 -5.08 -5.20
N GLY A 138 35.86 -4.46 -5.05
CA GLY A 138 36.11 -3.46 -4.00
C GLY A 138 36.02 -4.02 -2.57
N VAL A 139 36.28 -5.31 -2.38
CA VAL A 139 36.21 -6.02 -1.08
C VAL A 139 37.56 -6.59 -0.66
N GLU A 140 37.74 -6.80 0.64
CA GLU A 140 38.91 -7.48 1.18
C GLU A 140 38.81 -8.99 0.91
N ILE A 141 39.88 -9.56 0.34
CA ILE A 141 40.00 -10.99 0.03
C ILE A 141 41.24 -11.51 0.73
N LYS A 142 41.09 -12.60 1.49
CA LYS A 142 42.19 -13.29 2.19
C LYS A 142 42.12 -14.79 1.97
N PHE A 143 43.25 -15.48 2.10
CA PHE A 143 43.27 -16.94 2.23
C PHE A 143 43.29 -17.31 3.71
N ASP A 144 42.40 -18.20 4.12
CA ASP A 144 42.35 -18.76 5.47
C ASP A 144 42.86 -20.20 5.42
N LEU A 145 44.03 -20.44 6.02
CA LEU A 145 44.66 -21.76 6.06
C LEU A 145 43.86 -22.77 6.90
N ILE A 146 43.12 -22.33 7.93
CA ILE A 146 42.39 -23.24 8.83
C ILE A 146 41.19 -23.86 8.12
N SER A 147 40.47 -23.04 7.35
CA SER A 147 39.32 -23.47 6.56
C SER A 147 39.69 -23.87 5.12
N TYR A 148 40.98 -23.78 4.76
CA TYR A 148 41.52 -23.98 3.42
C TYR A 148 40.69 -23.28 2.33
N ALA A 149 40.38 -22.00 2.58
CA ALA A 149 39.39 -21.25 1.82
C ALA A 149 39.87 -19.85 1.44
N ILE A 150 39.45 -19.39 0.25
CA ILE A 150 39.49 -17.97 -0.10
C ILE A 150 38.25 -17.32 0.55
N VAL A 151 38.48 -16.38 1.46
CA VAL A 151 37.45 -15.67 2.21
C VAL A 151 37.23 -14.29 1.60
N LEU A 152 36.03 -14.08 1.07
CA LEU A 152 35.51 -12.80 0.59
C LEU A 152 34.79 -12.09 1.75
N LYS A 153 35.29 -10.94 2.22
CA LYS A 153 34.57 -10.13 3.20
C LYS A 153 33.54 -9.25 2.52
N LEU A 154 32.30 -9.73 2.41
CA LEU A 154 31.19 -9.01 1.80
C LEU A 154 30.52 -8.07 2.83
N PRO A 155 30.06 -6.87 2.45
CA PRO A 155 29.34 -6.00 3.40
C PRO A 155 27.98 -6.58 3.82
N GLU A 156 27.62 -6.48 5.11
CA GLU A 156 26.41 -7.10 5.71
C GLU A 156 25.08 -6.71 5.03
N ALA A 157 25.00 -5.55 4.37
CA ALA A 157 23.80 -5.09 3.67
C ALA A 157 23.40 -5.96 2.45
N ALA A 158 24.31 -6.82 1.96
CA ALA A 158 24.06 -7.71 0.82
C ALA A 158 22.96 -8.76 1.09
N ALA A 159 22.67 -9.07 2.36
CA ALA A 159 21.65 -10.04 2.76
C ALA A 159 20.23 -9.43 2.84
N ALA A 160 20.09 -8.10 2.82
CA ALA A 160 18.82 -7.41 3.05
C ALA A 160 18.03 -7.07 1.77
N LEU A 161 18.61 -7.23 0.57
CA LEU A 161 18.01 -6.79 -0.70
C LEU A 161 17.18 -7.85 -1.43
N GLU A 162 17.04 -9.06 -0.88
CA GLU A 162 16.25 -10.17 -1.45
C GLU A 162 14.76 -10.14 -1.03
N GLN A 163 14.22 -9.02 -0.54
CA GLN A 163 12.77 -8.88 -0.35
C GLN A 163 12.07 -8.49 -1.66
N ALA A 164 11.68 -9.55 -2.38
CA ALA A 164 10.49 -9.68 -3.22
C ALA A 164 10.35 -8.76 -4.44
N ARG A 165 10.85 -9.23 -5.60
CA ARG A 165 9.99 -9.19 -6.78
C ARG A 165 8.85 -10.15 -6.50
N GLU A 166 7.67 -9.62 -6.19
CA GLU A 166 6.47 -10.43 -6.01
C GLU A 166 6.30 -11.31 -7.24
N ALA A 167 6.26 -12.62 -7.03
CA ALA A 167 6.01 -13.57 -8.10
C ALA A 167 4.68 -13.18 -8.78
N PRO A 168 4.60 -13.20 -10.12
CA PRO A 168 3.38 -12.88 -10.83
C PRO A 168 2.25 -13.80 -10.33
N VAL A 169 1.11 -13.22 -9.99
CA VAL A 169 -0.05 -13.97 -9.53
C VAL A 169 -0.62 -14.76 -10.71
N SER A 170 -0.42 -16.08 -10.70
CA SER A 170 -1.04 -16.98 -11.69
C SER A 170 -2.35 -17.54 -11.16
N LEU A 171 -3.41 -17.41 -11.95
CA LEU A 171 -4.74 -17.96 -11.69
C LEU A 171 -5.03 -19.22 -12.53
N GLU A 172 -4.08 -19.64 -13.38
CA GLU A 172 -4.28 -20.75 -14.31
C GLU A 172 -4.36 -22.08 -13.57
N GLY A 173 -5.32 -22.93 -13.95
CA GLY A 173 -5.55 -24.25 -13.34
C GLY A 173 -6.24 -24.23 -11.97
N LEU A 174 -6.54 -23.07 -11.38
CA LEU A 174 -7.23 -22.97 -10.08
C LEU A 174 -8.75 -23.09 -10.21
N SER A 175 -9.37 -23.78 -9.24
CA SER A 175 -10.83 -23.80 -9.08
C SER A 175 -11.34 -22.39 -8.79
N LYS A 176 -12.38 -21.97 -9.54
CA LYS A 176 -12.98 -20.65 -9.40
C LYS A 176 -14.14 -20.65 -8.41
N VAL A 177 -14.13 -19.70 -7.48
CA VAL A 177 -15.23 -19.43 -6.56
C VAL A 177 -15.86 -18.09 -6.93
N ALA A 178 -17.15 -18.12 -7.27
CA ALA A 178 -17.91 -16.94 -7.65
C ALA A 178 -18.68 -16.35 -6.45
N PRO A 179 -18.91 -15.03 -6.43
CA PRO A 179 -19.79 -14.38 -5.46
C PRO A 179 -21.26 -14.78 -5.65
N PRO A 180 -22.13 -14.51 -4.65
CA PRO A 180 -23.57 -14.64 -4.82
C PRO A 180 -24.09 -13.74 -5.94
N THR A 181 -24.97 -14.25 -6.80
CA THR A 181 -25.58 -13.48 -7.90
C THR A 181 -26.46 -12.33 -7.40
N ILE A 182 -27.12 -12.51 -6.25
CA ILE A 182 -27.92 -11.49 -5.58
C ILE A 182 -27.64 -11.60 -4.09
N SER A 183 -27.43 -10.47 -3.43
CA SER A 183 -27.33 -10.42 -1.98
C SER A 183 -28.00 -9.18 -1.41
N LEU A 184 -28.49 -9.32 -0.18
CA LEU A 184 -28.64 -8.22 0.77
C LEU A 184 -27.49 -8.37 1.75
N SER A 185 -26.58 -7.40 1.78
CA SER A 185 -25.34 -7.53 2.52
C SER A 185 -25.36 -6.83 3.85
N ALA A 186 -25.82 -5.58 3.90
CA ALA A 186 -25.97 -4.87 5.15
C ALA A 186 -27.16 -3.92 5.17
N ILE A 187 -27.72 -3.74 6.36
CA ILE A 187 -28.64 -2.66 6.70
C ILE A 187 -28.01 -1.87 7.85
N GLU A 188 -27.86 -0.57 7.67
CA GLU A 188 -27.34 0.33 8.68
C GLU A 188 -28.38 1.42 8.99
N GLN A 189 -28.75 1.55 10.26
CA GLN A 189 -29.61 2.60 10.77
C GLN A 189 -28.76 3.53 11.65
N ARG A 190 -28.78 4.82 11.32
CA ARG A 190 -28.25 5.88 12.18
C ARG A 190 -29.41 6.69 12.72
N THR A 191 -29.45 6.88 14.03
CA THR A 191 -30.50 7.64 14.71
C THR A 191 -29.87 8.66 15.63
N ASN A 192 -30.27 9.93 15.48
CA ASN A 192 -29.83 11.04 16.30
C ASN A 192 -31.03 11.66 17.00
N ALA A 193 -31.02 11.70 18.33
CA ALA A 193 -31.97 12.45 19.13
C ALA A 193 -31.27 13.67 19.74
N THR A 194 -31.68 14.87 19.37
CA THR A 194 -31.10 16.12 19.87
C THR A 194 -32.16 16.99 20.51
N GLY A 195 -31.87 17.57 21.66
CA GLY A 195 -32.79 18.47 22.35
C GLY A 195 -32.06 19.52 23.18
N SER A 196 -32.80 20.53 23.63
CA SER A 196 -32.31 21.54 24.57
C SER A 196 -33.32 21.78 25.69
N SER A 197 -32.92 22.54 26.71
CA SER A 197 -33.83 22.94 27.80
C SER A 197 -35.07 23.70 27.34
N THR A 198 -35.06 24.28 26.14
CA THR A 198 -36.12 25.14 25.59
C THR A 198 -36.74 24.61 24.30
N SER A 199 -36.16 23.57 23.69
CA SER A 199 -36.61 23.02 22.41
C SER A 199 -36.99 21.55 22.58
N ALA A 200 -38.12 21.17 21.98
CA ALA A 200 -38.53 19.76 21.95
C ALA A 200 -37.47 18.88 21.30
N THR A 201 -37.34 17.64 21.79
CA THR A 201 -36.41 16.66 21.22
C THR A 201 -36.76 16.36 19.78
N GLN A 202 -35.79 16.52 18.89
CA GLN A 202 -35.88 16.15 17.48
C GLN A 202 -35.22 14.80 17.26
N TYR A 203 -35.90 13.92 16.53
CA TYR A 203 -35.42 12.59 16.20
C TYR A 203 -35.16 12.50 14.69
N GLN A 204 -33.90 12.41 14.30
CA GLN A 204 -33.48 12.30 12.91
C GLN A 204 -32.89 10.91 12.65
N GLY A 205 -33.09 10.39 11.45
CA GLY A 205 -32.57 9.09 11.05
C GLY A 205 -32.03 9.06 9.62
N ASP A 206 -31.18 8.06 9.37
CA ASP A 206 -30.67 7.70 8.05
C ASP A 206 -30.60 6.17 7.99
N LEU A 207 -31.33 5.59 7.03
CA LEU A 207 -31.36 4.14 6.78
C LEU A 207 -30.63 3.84 5.48
N LEU A 208 -29.56 3.05 5.55
CA LEU A 208 -28.81 2.57 4.41
C LEU A 208 -29.02 1.07 4.25
N VAL A 209 -29.26 0.64 3.02
CA VAL A 209 -29.32 -0.76 2.62
C VAL A 209 -28.36 -0.96 1.46
N VAL A 210 -27.55 -2.01 1.51
CA VAL A 210 -26.55 -2.34 0.47
C VAL A 210 -26.52 -3.84 0.20
N GLY A 211 -26.28 -4.20 -1.05
CA GLY A 211 -26.16 -5.57 -1.50
C GLY A 211 -25.48 -5.67 -2.87
N SER A 212 -25.46 -6.87 -3.42
CA SER A 212 -24.95 -7.13 -4.77
C SER A 212 -26.04 -7.66 -5.69
N LEU A 213 -25.93 -7.36 -6.98
CA LEU A 213 -26.80 -7.83 -8.05
C LEU A 213 -25.95 -8.04 -9.31
N ALA A 214 -25.89 -9.28 -9.78
CA ALA A 214 -24.95 -9.75 -10.81
C ALA A 214 -23.50 -9.38 -10.44
N ALA A 215 -22.82 -8.58 -11.27
CA ALA A 215 -21.43 -8.17 -11.06
C ALA A 215 -21.30 -6.76 -10.43
N GLY A 216 -22.39 -6.17 -9.96
CA GLY A 216 -22.43 -4.82 -9.39
C GLY A 216 -23.03 -4.77 -8.00
N SER A 217 -22.80 -3.67 -7.29
CA SER A 217 -23.47 -3.35 -6.04
C SER A 217 -24.79 -2.64 -6.29
N TRP A 218 -25.74 -2.80 -5.39
CA TRP A 218 -26.90 -1.93 -5.31
C TRP A 218 -27.00 -1.36 -3.89
N SER A 219 -27.49 -0.13 -3.79
CA SER A 219 -27.67 0.54 -2.52
C SER A 219 -28.89 1.45 -2.55
N ALA A 220 -29.55 1.58 -1.41
CA ALA A 220 -30.64 2.53 -1.20
C ALA A 220 -30.46 3.21 0.17
N ARG A 221 -30.56 4.54 0.19
CA ARG A 221 -30.52 5.35 1.38
C ARG A 221 -31.86 6.08 1.55
N VAL A 222 -32.48 5.96 2.72
CA VAL A 222 -33.69 6.70 3.10
C VAL A 222 -33.32 7.71 4.17
N ARG A 223 -33.54 8.99 3.89
CA ARG A 223 -33.38 10.06 4.86
C ARG A 223 -34.66 10.19 5.65
N GLN A 224 -34.54 10.30 6.96
CA GLN A 224 -35.66 10.39 7.90
C GLN A 224 -35.51 11.69 8.72
N PRO A 225 -35.81 12.87 8.13
CA PRO A 225 -35.66 14.16 8.83
C PRO A 225 -36.43 14.25 10.15
N ASP A 226 -37.53 13.50 10.27
CA ASP A 226 -38.23 13.29 11.50
C ASP A 226 -38.70 11.83 11.60
N LEU A 227 -38.08 11.04 12.49
CA LEU A 227 -38.41 9.64 12.72
C LEU A 227 -39.83 9.44 13.26
N THR A 228 -40.41 10.45 13.89
CA THR A 228 -41.79 10.39 14.43
C THR A 228 -42.84 10.70 13.36
N ARG A 229 -42.43 11.25 12.22
CA ARG A 229 -43.31 11.64 11.11
C ARG A 229 -42.86 10.98 9.80
N PRO A 230 -43.31 9.74 9.53
CA PRO A 230 -42.92 8.99 8.32
C PRO A 230 -43.16 9.72 6.99
N GLN A 231 -44.14 10.62 6.93
CA GLN A 231 -44.41 11.47 5.77
C GLN A 231 -43.27 12.45 5.42
N THR A 232 -42.33 12.69 6.35
CA THR A 232 -41.14 13.52 6.09
C THR A 232 -40.00 12.72 5.46
N TRP A 233 -40.11 11.39 5.45
CA TRP A 233 -39.06 10.52 4.94
C TRP A 233 -38.99 10.63 3.43
N ASN A 234 -37.77 10.66 2.91
CA ASN A 234 -37.54 10.71 1.48
C ASN A 234 -36.39 9.77 1.11
N LEU A 235 -36.49 9.19 -0.07
CA LEU A 235 -35.45 8.40 -0.67
C LEU A 235 -34.26 9.32 -0.96
N GLY A 236 -33.20 9.20 -0.17
CA GLY A 236 -32.00 10.00 -0.26
C GLY A 236 -31.18 9.65 -1.50
N GLU A 237 -30.96 8.37 -1.75
CA GLU A 237 -30.15 7.87 -2.86
C GLU A 237 -30.58 6.44 -3.22
N VAL A 238 -30.57 6.11 -4.52
CA VAL A 238 -30.60 4.73 -5.01
C VAL A 238 -29.58 4.61 -6.11
N GLN A 239 -28.70 3.63 -6.00
CA GLN A 239 -27.64 3.43 -6.97
C GLN A 239 -27.45 1.95 -7.25
N TYR A 240 -27.30 1.60 -8.53
CA TYR A 240 -26.67 0.36 -8.97
C TYR A 240 -25.34 0.70 -9.62
N LEU A 241 -24.27 0.00 -9.24
CA LEU A 241 -22.92 0.31 -9.65
C LEU A 241 -22.14 -0.96 -10.01
N GLN A 242 -21.74 -1.07 -11.27
CA GLN A 242 -20.81 -2.08 -11.75
C GLN A 242 -19.54 -1.37 -12.23
N GLN A 243 -18.38 -1.81 -11.76
CA GLN A 243 -17.11 -1.14 -12.01
C GLN A 243 -16.00 -2.13 -12.32
N SER A 244 -15.17 -1.80 -13.30
CA SER A 244 -13.99 -2.57 -13.67
C SER A 244 -12.89 -1.66 -14.22
N ASN A 245 -11.74 -2.22 -14.58
CA ASN A 245 -10.65 -1.45 -15.17
C ASN A 245 -11.03 -0.84 -16.53
N THR A 246 -11.90 -1.48 -17.30
CA THR A 246 -12.20 -1.09 -18.69
C THR A 246 -13.63 -0.59 -18.90
N PHE A 247 -14.56 -0.93 -18.00
CA PHE A 247 -15.98 -0.64 -18.14
C PHE A 247 -16.63 -0.29 -16.79
N ASP A 248 -17.46 0.75 -16.77
CA ASP A 248 -18.38 1.04 -15.66
C ASP A 248 -19.81 1.22 -16.15
N LEU A 249 -20.77 0.78 -15.32
CA LEU A 249 -22.19 1.06 -15.45
C LEU A 249 -22.70 1.60 -14.10
N ALA A 250 -23.30 2.79 -14.11
CA ALA A 250 -23.94 3.38 -12.95
C ALA A 250 -25.38 3.78 -13.28
N LEU A 251 -26.34 3.28 -12.50
CA LEU A 251 -27.76 3.59 -12.62
C LEU A 251 -28.28 4.25 -11.35
N GLY A 252 -29.19 5.21 -11.49
CA GLY A 252 -29.81 5.92 -10.38
C GLY A 252 -29.05 7.20 -10.01
N SER A 253 -29.01 7.50 -8.72
CA SER A 253 -28.36 8.66 -8.10
C SER A 253 -26.88 8.74 -8.43
N GLN A 254 -26.47 9.83 -9.09
CA GLN A 254 -25.07 10.09 -9.38
C GLN A 254 -24.85 11.57 -9.69
N PRO A 255 -23.62 12.09 -9.59
CA PRO A 255 -23.30 13.40 -10.15
C PRO A 255 -23.24 13.34 -11.68
N LYS A 256 -23.51 14.48 -12.33
CA LYS A 256 -23.24 14.66 -13.77
C LYS A 256 -21.73 14.63 -14.02
N PHE A 257 -21.30 14.11 -15.17
CA PHE A 257 -19.86 14.16 -15.52
C PHE A 257 -19.39 15.55 -15.99
N TRP A 258 -20.34 16.43 -16.30
CA TRP A 258 -20.10 17.85 -16.60
C TRP A 258 -20.62 18.73 -15.47
N ARG A 259 -20.11 19.95 -15.37
CA ARG A 259 -20.59 20.94 -14.40
C ARG A 259 -21.93 21.54 -14.87
N SER A 260 -22.91 21.64 -13.98
CA SER A 260 -24.21 22.29 -14.22
C SER A 260 -24.55 23.23 -13.08
N GLN A 261 -25.30 24.30 -13.38
CA GLN A 261 -25.67 25.34 -12.42
C GLN A 261 -26.92 25.00 -11.59
N LYS A 262 -27.71 24.01 -12.02
CA LYS A 262 -28.92 23.59 -11.30
C LYS A 262 -28.54 22.61 -10.20
N SER A 263 -28.73 23.03 -8.94
CA SER A 263 -28.62 22.16 -7.78
C SER A 263 -29.73 21.12 -7.81
N GLY A 264 -29.38 19.85 -7.62
CA GLY A 264 -30.33 18.75 -7.49
C GLY A 264 -29.64 17.43 -7.81
N GLU A 265 -30.28 16.34 -7.43
CA GLU A 265 -29.74 15.01 -7.65
C GLU A 265 -29.96 14.60 -9.11
N TYR A 266 -28.95 14.00 -9.75
CA TYR A 266 -29.09 13.52 -11.11
C TYR A 266 -29.32 12.02 -11.09
N TRP A 267 -30.50 11.61 -11.56
CA TRP A 267 -30.90 10.20 -11.66
C TRP A 267 -30.74 9.76 -13.11
N ALA A 268 -29.76 8.91 -13.37
CA ALA A 268 -29.30 8.65 -14.73
C ALA A 268 -28.78 7.24 -14.93
N ALA A 269 -28.58 6.87 -16.19
CA ALA A 269 -27.72 5.77 -16.60
C ALA A 269 -26.43 6.34 -17.16
N THR A 270 -25.28 5.90 -16.65
CA THR A 270 -23.95 6.31 -17.11
C THR A 270 -23.12 5.08 -17.45
N ILE A 271 -22.49 5.13 -18.62
CA ILE A 271 -21.54 4.13 -19.10
C ILE A 271 -20.19 4.81 -19.29
N VAL A 272 -19.13 4.19 -18.79
CA VAL A 272 -17.74 4.63 -19.03
C VAL A 272 -16.95 3.48 -19.62
N ILE A 273 -16.33 3.71 -20.78
CA ILE A 273 -15.51 2.74 -21.49
C ILE A 273 -14.08 3.30 -21.58
N ARG A 274 -13.09 2.50 -21.20
CA ARG A 274 -11.68 2.89 -21.19
C ARG A 274 -10.84 1.93 -22.02
N ARG A 275 -9.83 2.47 -22.69
CA ARG A 275 -8.84 1.71 -23.46
C ARG A 275 -7.45 2.24 -23.15
N GLY A 276 -6.53 1.35 -22.77
CA GLY A 276 -5.14 1.69 -22.52
C GLY A 276 -4.83 2.27 -21.13
N PHE A 277 -5.78 2.24 -20.18
CA PHE A 277 -5.53 2.59 -18.78
C PHE A 277 -6.58 2.01 -17.83
N ALA A 278 -6.26 1.97 -16.53
CA ALA A 278 -7.20 1.67 -15.46
C ALA A 278 -7.46 2.92 -14.60
N PRO A 279 -8.65 3.10 -14.01
CA PRO A 279 -8.93 4.24 -13.17
C PRO A 279 -8.26 4.12 -11.79
N PRO A 280 -8.06 5.23 -11.05
CA PRO A 280 -7.62 5.23 -9.66
C PRO A 280 -8.43 4.26 -8.78
N ALA A 281 -7.75 3.62 -7.83
CA ALA A 281 -8.43 2.84 -6.81
C ALA A 281 -9.44 3.72 -6.06
N ILE A 282 -10.62 3.15 -5.79
CA ILE A 282 -11.73 3.90 -5.23
C ILE A 282 -11.43 4.18 -3.75
N THR A 283 -11.26 5.44 -3.37
CA THR A 283 -11.01 5.83 -1.97
C THR A 283 -12.26 6.35 -1.27
N GLY A 284 -13.42 6.38 -1.93
CA GLY A 284 -14.67 6.94 -1.42
C GLY A 284 -15.87 6.02 -1.63
N THR A 285 -17.00 6.37 -1.02
CA THR A 285 -18.23 5.57 -1.04
C THR A 285 -19.16 5.89 -2.22
N SER A 286 -18.95 7.01 -2.92
CA SER A 286 -19.81 7.49 -3.99
C SER A 286 -19.17 7.40 -5.37
N PHE A 287 -19.98 7.04 -6.37
CA PHE A 287 -19.57 7.04 -7.77
C PHE A 287 -19.29 8.47 -8.27
N SER A 288 -18.10 8.68 -8.83
CA SER A 288 -17.74 9.92 -9.52
C SER A 288 -17.33 9.64 -10.96
N PRO A 289 -18.17 9.95 -11.97
CA PRO A 289 -17.83 9.72 -13.37
C PRO A 289 -16.52 10.42 -13.77
N THR A 290 -16.27 11.62 -13.25
CA THR A 290 -15.04 12.39 -13.53
C THR A 290 -13.79 11.73 -13.01
N GLN A 291 -13.85 11.05 -11.85
CA GLN A 291 -12.71 10.28 -11.31
C GLN A 291 -12.45 9.03 -12.15
N ARG A 292 -13.52 8.39 -12.66
CA ARG A 292 -13.44 7.18 -13.51
C ARG A 292 -12.89 7.44 -14.91
N LEU A 293 -12.75 8.70 -15.30
CA LEU A 293 -12.08 9.14 -16.54
C LEU A 293 -10.60 9.49 -16.33
N GLN A 294 -10.08 9.35 -15.11
CA GLN A 294 -8.67 9.59 -14.78
C GLN A 294 -7.90 8.29 -14.85
N SER A 295 -6.59 8.35 -15.12
CA SER A 295 -5.72 7.18 -15.05
C SER A 295 -5.13 7.00 -13.65
N ASN A 296 -5.03 5.76 -13.17
CA ASN A 296 -4.21 5.39 -12.01
C ASN A 296 -2.71 5.40 -12.33
N GLN A 297 -2.37 5.28 -13.62
CA GLN A 297 -1.02 5.21 -14.12
C GLN A 297 -0.85 6.31 -15.17
N VAL A 298 -0.31 7.46 -14.76
CA VAL A 298 0.35 8.34 -15.73
C VAL A 298 1.82 7.96 -15.65
N GLY A 299 2.24 7.05 -16.54
CA GLY A 299 3.64 6.63 -16.61
C GLY A 299 4.53 7.86 -16.79
N GLN A 300 5.39 8.13 -15.82
CA GLN A 300 6.35 9.23 -15.93
C GLN A 300 7.73 8.69 -16.27
N THR A 301 8.42 9.40 -17.15
CA THR A 301 9.84 9.18 -17.40
C THR A 301 10.62 10.07 -16.45
N ILE A 302 11.45 9.48 -15.59
CA ILE A 302 12.38 10.22 -14.73
C ILE A 302 13.73 10.25 -15.43
N VAL A 303 14.27 11.46 -15.65
CA VAL A 303 15.61 11.66 -16.20
C VAL A 303 16.43 12.45 -15.20
N GLY A 304 17.70 12.09 -15.03
CA GLY A 304 18.63 12.88 -14.25
C GLY A 304 20.07 12.66 -14.65
N LYS A 305 20.97 13.43 -14.04
CA LYS A 305 22.41 13.35 -14.27
C LYS A 305 23.15 12.78 -13.05
N ALA A 306 24.12 11.93 -13.30
CA ALA A 306 25.10 11.44 -12.33
C ALA A 306 26.43 11.10 -13.03
N ALA A 307 27.49 10.86 -12.26
CA ALA A 307 28.77 10.48 -12.83
C ALA A 307 28.66 9.11 -13.55
N PRO A 308 29.34 8.92 -14.69
CA PRO A 308 29.47 7.60 -15.32
C PRO A 308 29.92 6.53 -14.32
N GLY A 309 29.31 5.34 -14.39
CA GLY A 309 29.55 4.25 -13.43
C GLY A 309 28.72 4.34 -12.15
N THR A 310 27.91 5.39 -11.95
CA THR A 310 26.95 5.47 -10.83
C THR A 310 25.77 4.53 -11.08
N SER A 311 25.37 3.72 -10.08
CA SER A 311 24.09 2.99 -10.13
C SER A 311 22.98 3.86 -9.56
N ALA A 312 22.02 4.23 -10.40
CA ALA A 312 20.84 4.99 -9.99
C ALA A 312 19.69 4.02 -9.70
N ARG A 313 19.18 4.02 -8.46
CA ARG A 313 17.97 3.26 -8.07
C ARG A 313 16.81 4.19 -7.83
N LEU A 314 15.65 3.84 -8.37
CA LEU A 314 14.38 4.41 -7.98
C LEU A 314 13.73 3.54 -6.91
N THR A 315 13.40 4.13 -5.76
CA THR A 315 12.76 3.43 -4.64
C THR A 315 11.51 4.18 -4.15
N ARG A 316 10.55 3.44 -3.59
CA ARG A 316 9.34 3.98 -2.97
C ARG A 316 9.59 4.20 -1.46
N SER A 317 9.20 5.36 -0.92
CA SER A 317 9.28 5.61 0.52
C SER A 317 8.20 4.83 1.26
N GLY A 318 8.61 3.97 2.21
CA GLY A 318 7.78 3.09 3.04
C GLY A 318 8.63 2.02 3.75
N PHE A 319 8.04 1.26 4.67
CA PHE A 319 8.71 0.11 5.31
C PHE A 319 9.13 -0.89 4.22
N GLY A 320 10.45 -1.07 4.06
CA GLY A 320 11.06 -2.03 3.12
C GLY A 320 11.77 -1.42 1.90
N GLY A 321 11.59 -0.14 1.58
CA GLY A 321 12.41 0.55 0.56
C GLY A 321 12.45 -0.12 -0.83
N GLN A 322 11.34 -0.70 -1.27
CA GLN A 322 11.23 -1.48 -2.51
C GLN A 322 11.87 -0.77 -3.72
N VAL A 323 12.79 -1.45 -4.40
CA VAL A 323 13.46 -0.98 -5.62
C VAL A 323 12.52 -1.20 -6.81
N LEU A 324 12.15 -0.12 -7.48
CA LEU A 324 11.22 -0.14 -8.62
C LEU A 324 11.96 -0.28 -9.95
N ALA A 325 13.10 0.40 -10.07
CA ALA A 325 13.95 0.36 -11.25
C ALA A 325 15.40 0.71 -10.87
N GLU A 326 16.37 0.20 -11.63
CA GLU A 326 17.79 0.51 -11.47
C GLU A 326 18.45 0.65 -12.85
N VAL A 327 19.29 1.67 -13.02
CA VAL A 327 20.06 1.93 -14.25
C VAL A 327 21.51 2.25 -13.87
N LEU A 328 22.47 1.60 -14.54
CA LEU A 328 23.88 1.96 -14.47
C LEU A 328 24.16 3.09 -15.47
N VAL A 329 24.64 4.22 -14.96
CA VAL A 329 24.90 5.44 -15.76
C VAL A 329 26.11 5.21 -16.66
N ASP A 330 25.93 5.39 -17.95
CA ASP A 330 26.98 5.23 -18.96
C ASP A 330 27.83 6.51 -19.11
N SER A 331 28.69 6.53 -20.14
CA SER A 331 29.57 7.67 -20.45
C SER A 331 28.82 8.98 -20.76
N THR A 332 27.50 8.93 -21.02
CA THR A 332 26.69 10.13 -21.24
C THR A 332 26.37 10.87 -19.94
N GLY A 333 26.52 10.21 -18.78
CA GLY A 333 26.22 10.78 -17.47
C GLY A 333 24.73 10.98 -17.20
N ILE A 334 23.85 10.38 -18.01
CA ILE A 334 22.39 10.48 -17.90
C ILE A 334 21.80 9.13 -17.48
N TYR A 335 20.90 9.13 -16.49
CA TYR A 335 20.01 7.99 -16.22
C TYR A 335 18.58 8.33 -16.65
N ARG A 336 17.86 7.33 -17.16
CA ARG A 336 16.47 7.42 -17.59
C ARG A 336 15.67 6.21 -17.07
N PHE A 337 14.62 6.47 -16.31
CA PHE A 337 13.64 5.47 -15.89
C PHE A 337 12.33 5.75 -16.65
N GLU A 338 11.89 4.82 -17.48
CA GLU A 338 10.70 5.01 -18.34
C GLU A 338 9.47 4.34 -17.74
N ASN A 339 8.29 4.89 -18.02
CA ASN A 339 6.99 4.29 -17.70
C ASN A 339 6.84 3.87 -16.23
N ILE A 340 7.34 4.67 -15.29
CA ILE A 340 7.24 4.30 -13.88
C ILE A 340 5.79 4.41 -13.42
N PRO A 341 5.16 3.30 -12.96
CA PRO A 341 3.79 3.31 -12.49
C PRO A 341 3.69 4.06 -11.16
N PHE A 342 2.76 5.00 -11.07
CA PHE A 342 2.42 5.65 -9.81
C PHE A 342 1.38 4.81 -9.06
N GLY A 343 1.72 4.28 -7.88
CA GLY A 343 0.81 3.44 -7.08
C GLY A 343 -0.27 4.22 -6.32
N GLU A 344 -1.25 3.47 -5.80
CA GLU A 344 -2.55 3.85 -5.21
C GLU A 344 -2.56 4.86 -4.05
N SER A 345 -1.42 5.36 -3.59
CA SER A 345 -1.33 6.30 -2.47
C SER A 345 -0.68 7.59 -2.92
N ALA A 346 -1.51 8.63 -3.11
CA ALA A 346 -1.09 10.02 -3.19
C ALA A 346 -0.35 10.40 -1.88
N GLY A 347 0.96 10.15 -1.85
CA GLY A 347 1.79 10.34 -0.65
C GLY A 347 3.06 9.50 -0.60
N SER A 348 3.24 8.48 -1.44
CA SER A 348 4.52 7.77 -1.52
C SER A 348 5.57 8.66 -2.19
N ALA A 349 6.41 9.33 -1.40
CA ALA A 349 7.58 10.02 -1.94
C ALA A 349 8.48 8.99 -2.61
N TYR A 350 8.76 9.15 -3.89
CA TYR A 350 9.78 8.33 -4.54
C TYR A 350 11.13 9.00 -4.27
N ARG A 351 12.16 8.19 -4.10
CA ARG A 351 13.53 8.69 -3.95
C ARG A 351 14.44 7.98 -4.92
N ILE A 352 15.35 8.75 -5.49
CA ILE A 352 16.44 8.26 -6.32
C ILE A 352 17.65 8.14 -5.40
N LEU A 353 18.17 6.92 -5.30
CA LEU A 353 19.40 6.61 -4.57
C LEU A 353 20.51 6.48 -5.61
N LEU A 354 21.50 7.36 -5.56
CA LEU A 354 22.64 7.34 -6.45
C LEU A 354 23.84 6.72 -5.73
N TYR A 355 24.22 5.52 -6.15
CA TYR A 355 25.33 4.76 -5.59
C TYR A 355 26.59 4.97 -6.43
N PRO A 356 27.65 5.58 -5.86
CA PRO A 356 28.88 5.84 -6.59
C PRO A 356 29.54 4.52 -7.03
N ASN A 357 30.08 4.50 -8.24
CA ASN A 357 30.81 3.36 -8.81
C ASN A 357 30.06 2.02 -8.76
N GLY A 358 28.72 2.05 -8.74
CA GLY A 358 27.89 0.84 -8.69
C GLY A 358 27.93 0.08 -7.36
N GLN A 359 28.51 0.66 -6.30
CA GLN A 359 28.63 0.04 -4.99
C GLN A 359 27.33 0.21 -4.19
N LEU A 360 26.52 -0.85 -4.12
CA LEU A 360 25.18 -0.82 -3.55
C LEU A 360 25.16 -0.76 -2.01
N THR A 361 26.34 -0.90 -1.42
CA THR A 361 26.63 -0.85 0.03
C THR A 361 27.16 0.50 0.48
N ALA A 362 27.60 1.35 -0.46
CA ALA A 362 28.00 2.72 -0.17
C ALA A 362 26.78 3.57 0.22
N ARG A 363 27.00 4.60 1.05
CA ARG A 363 25.92 5.54 1.40
C ARG A 363 25.47 6.30 0.14
N PRO A 364 24.22 6.11 -0.34
CA PRO A 364 23.80 6.75 -1.58
C PRO A 364 23.57 8.24 -1.39
N GLN A 365 23.75 9.02 -2.46
CA GLN A 365 23.17 10.36 -2.52
C GLN A 365 21.66 10.21 -2.74
N GLU A 366 20.86 10.68 -1.80
CA GLU A 366 19.41 10.67 -1.92
C GLU A 366 18.91 11.92 -2.66
N ARG A 367 18.02 11.73 -3.63
CA ARG A 367 17.26 12.80 -4.29
C ARG A 367 15.78 12.48 -4.25
N ALA A 368 14.94 13.46 -3.98
CA ALA A 368 13.49 13.30 -4.10
C ALA A 368 13.10 13.20 -5.59
N ALA A 369 12.31 12.19 -5.94
CA ALA A 369 11.57 12.14 -7.19
C ALA A 369 10.14 12.58 -6.90
N VAL A 370 9.81 13.82 -7.26
CA VAL A 370 8.46 14.36 -7.10
C VAL A 370 7.62 13.96 -8.30
N PHE A 371 6.71 13.02 -8.10
CA PHE A 371 5.70 12.65 -9.09
C PHE A 371 4.50 13.56 -8.90
N ASN A 372 4.25 14.40 -9.91
CA ASN A 372 3.11 15.29 -9.92
C ASN A 372 2.13 14.79 -10.99
N VAL A 373 1.12 14.05 -10.55
CA VAL A 373 0.04 13.58 -11.44
C VAL A 373 -0.94 14.73 -11.67
N LEU A 374 -1.36 14.94 -12.91
CA LEU A 374 -2.43 15.88 -13.26
C LEU A 374 -3.76 15.10 -13.33
N PRO A 375 -4.69 15.29 -12.38
CA PRO A 375 -5.97 14.59 -12.40
C PRO A 375 -6.71 14.83 -13.73
N GLY A 376 -7.05 13.75 -14.45
CA GLY A 376 -7.73 13.80 -15.74
C GLY A 376 -6.84 13.60 -16.97
N GLN A 377 -5.52 13.64 -16.83
CA GLN A 377 -4.59 13.21 -17.89
C GLN A 377 -4.63 11.68 -18.05
N ILE A 378 -4.62 11.21 -19.30
CA ILE A 378 -4.55 9.78 -19.64
C ILE A 378 -3.29 9.48 -20.47
N PRO A 379 -2.77 8.23 -20.45
CA PRO A 379 -1.56 7.86 -21.18
C PRO A 379 -1.66 8.12 -22.69
N GLN A 380 -0.50 8.30 -23.33
CA GLN A 380 -0.44 8.39 -24.79
C GLN A 380 -1.06 7.16 -25.45
N GLY A 381 -1.91 7.37 -26.45
CA GLY A 381 -2.63 6.31 -27.17
C GLY A 381 -3.83 5.74 -26.41
N ALA A 382 -4.04 6.15 -25.15
CA ALA A 382 -5.20 5.75 -24.38
C ALA A 382 -6.42 6.62 -24.72
N SER A 383 -7.61 6.08 -24.49
CA SER A 383 -8.87 6.80 -24.71
C SER A 383 -9.94 6.42 -23.70
N ALA A 384 -10.86 7.35 -23.44
CA ALA A 384 -12.02 7.11 -22.60
C ALA A 384 -13.28 7.69 -23.26
N LEU A 385 -14.37 6.94 -23.25
CA LEU A 385 -15.69 7.37 -23.69
C LEU A 385 -16.63 7.33 -22.49
N ILE A 386 -17.37 8.42 -22.28
CA ILE A 386 -18.47 8.48 -21.32
C ILE A 386 -19.76 8.82 -22.03
N ILE A 387 -20.83 8.13 -21.65
CA ILE A 387 -22.20 8.38 -22.11
C ILE A 387 -23.07 8.42 -20.85
N SER A 388 -23.88 9.46 -20.70
CA SER A 388 -24.76 9.61 -19.54
C SER A 388 -26.08 10.26 -19.94
N GLY A 389 -27.19 9.80 -19.39
CA GLY A 389 -28.52 10.34 -19.68
C GLY A 389 -29.49 10.09 -18.53
N GLY A 390 -30.30 11.10 -18.18
CA GLY A 390 -31.17 11.02 -17.01
C GLY A 390 -31.95 12.29 -16.72
N TRP A 391 -32.56 12.36 -15.53
CA TRP A 391 -33.41 13.46 -15.10
C TRP A 391 -32.88 14.11 -13.82
N GLN A 392 -33.09 15.41 -13.72
CA GLN A 392 -32.89 16.15 -12.48
C GLN A 392 -34.03 15.81 -11.51
N ARG A 393 -33.68 15.39 -10.29
CA ARG A 393 -34.58 15.04 -9.21
C ARG A 393 -34.52 16.08 -8.09
N ASP A 394 -35.67 16.67 -7.76
CA ASP A 394 -35.84 17.53 -6.57
C ASP A 394 -36.47 16.70 -5.44
N LYS A 395 -35.99 16.86 -4.20
CA LYS A 395 -36.35 15.98 -3.05
C LYS A 395 -37.49 16.56 -2.20
N LYS A 396 -38.31 17.44 -2.74
CA LYS A 396 -39.37 18.15 -2.01
C LYS A 396 -40.68 17.36 -2.02
N ASP A 397 -41.41 17.46 -0.91
CA ASP A 397 -42.83 17.13 -0.76
C ASP A 397 -43.31 15.68 -0.95
N ASN A 398 -42.47 14.74 -1.39
CA ASN A 398 -42.82 13.31 -1.49
C ASN A 398 -41.61 12.35 -1.31
N PHE A 399 -41.87 11.05 -1.13
CA PHE A 399 -40.83 10.04 -0.86
C PHE A 399 -39.84 9.90 -2.03
N LEU A 400 -40.32 9.87 -3.27
CA LEU A 400 -39.49 9.65 -4.46
C LEU A 400 -38.89 10.92 -5.04
N GLY A 401 -39.26 12.12 -4.60
CA GLY A 401 -38.90 13.37 -5.28
C GLY A 401 -39.61 13.55 -6.64
N ASP A 402 -39.48 14.75 -7.19
CA ASP A 402 -40.02 15.12 -8.49
C ASP A 402 -38.94 15.15 -9.56
N PHE A 403 -39.20 14.48 -10.69
CA PHE A 403 -38.31 14.44 -11.84
C PHE A 403 -38.70 15.54 -12.82
N THR A 404 -37.76 16.45 -13.09
CA THR A 404 -38.07 17.71 -13.79
C THR A 404 -37.47 17.76 -15.19
N THR A 405 -36.16 18.04 -15.26
CA THR A 405 -35.47 18.35 -16.52
C THR A 405 -34.62 17.17 -16.96
N PHE A 406 -34.81 16.69 -18.19
CA PHE A 406 -33.88 15.73 -18.79
C PHE A 406 -32.52 16.39 -19.06
N SER A 407 -31.44 15.66 -18.77
CA SER A 407 -30.09 16.04 -19.15
C SER A 407 -29.29 14.81 -19.54
N GLY A 408 -28.41 14.94 -20.53
CA GLY A 408 -27.56 13.85 -20.97
C GLY A 408 -26.42 14.35 -21.84
N GLY A 409 -25.44 13.51 -22.10
CA GLY A 409 -24.32 13.86 -22.96
C GLY A 409 -23.37 12.70 -23.18
N LEU A 410 -22.49 12.90 -24.15
CA LEU A 410 -21.39 12.01 -24.43
C LEU A 410 -20.10 12.82 -24.56
N ALA A 411 -19.00 12.28 -24.07
CA ALA A 411 -17.69 12.88 -24.23
C ALA A 411 -16.63 11.81 -24.42
N GLN A 412 -15.63 12.13 -25.23
CA GLN A 412 -14.50 11.27 -25.52
C GLN A 412 -13.20 12.01 -25.24
N ARG A 413 -12.27 11.33 -24.57
CA ARG A 413 -10.92 11.80 -24.25
C ARG A 413 -9.86 10.96 -24.95
N TRP A 414 -8.79 11.62 -25.36
CA TRP A 414 -7.63 11.00 -26.00
C TRP A 414 -6.33 11.53 -25.40
N GLY A 415 -5.44 10.62 -25.00
CA GLY A 415 -4.07 10.95 -24.65
C GLY A 415 -3.24 11.07 -25.93
N LEU A 416 -3.02 12.30 -26.40
CA LEU A 416 -2.31 12.55 -27.65
C LEU A 416 -0.79 12.42 -27.49
N SER A 417 -0.27 12.76 -26.30
CA SER A 417 1.13 12.57 -25.92
C SER A 417 1.25 12.31 -24.43
N GLU A 418 2.46 11.99 -23.96
CA GLU A 418 2.78 11.86 -22.53
C GLU A 418 2.56 13.17 -21.73
N SER A 419 2.35 14.31 -22.41
CA SER A 419 2.14 15.63 -21.82
C SER A 419 0.79 16.26 -22.15
N LEU A 420 -0.02 15.65 -23.03
CA LEU A 420 -1.23 16.27 -23.58
C LEU A 420 -2.37 15.26 -23.66
N THR A 421 -3.48 15.58 -23.01
CA THR A 421 -4.78 14.91 -23.19
C THR A 421 -5.81 15.95 -23.61
N VAL A 422 -6.64 15.61 -24.58
CA VAL A 422 -7.76 16.45 -25.03
C VAL A 422 -9.06 15.67 -24.92
N GLY A 423 -10.14 16.38 -24.63
CA GLY A 423 -11.49 15.82 -24.60
C GLY A 423 -12.45 16.66 -25.41
N LEU A 424 -13.40 16.01 -26.08
CA LEU A 424 -14.49 16.65 -26.80
C LEU A 424 -15.79 15.91 -26.53
N GLY A 425 -16.90 16.64 -26.44
CA GLY A 425 -18.21 16.05 -26.18
C GLY A 425 -19.36 16.95 -26.58
N GLY A 426 -20.55 16.35 -26.61
CA GLY A 426 -21.81 17.05 -26.79
C GLY A 426 -22.73 16.70 -25.64
N LEU A 427 -23.39 17.71 -25.07
CA LEU A 427 -24.34 17.50 -23.99
C LEU A 427 -25.59 18.35 -24.17
N TYR A 428 -26.67 17.89 -23.57
CA TYR A 428 -27.95 18.54 -23.47
C TYR A 428 -28.26 18.73 -21.99
N ASP A 429 -28.34 19.98 -21.56
CA ASP A 429 -28.80 20.33 -20.22
C ASP A 429 -29.68 21.57 -20.34
N SER A 430 -31.00 21.34 -20.50
CA SER A 430 -32.01 22.31 -20.95
C SER A 430 -31.78 22.90 -22.35
N THR A 431 -30.52 22.96 -22.81
CA THR A 431 -30.06 23.46 -24.12
C THR A 431 -28.86 22.62 -24.59
N PRO A 432 -28.67 22.45 -25.92
CA PRO A 432 -27.48 21.81 -26.46
C PRO A 432 -26.21 22.63 -26.16
N LYS A 433 -25.14 21.94 -25.77
CA LYS A 433 -23.82 22.51 -25.49
C LYS A 433 -22.72 21.59 -26.01
N ALA A 434 -21.62 22.19 -26.47
CA ALA A 434 -20.38 21.50 -26.77
C ALA A 434 -19.46 21.53 -25.55
N LEU A 435 -18.77 20.43 -25.28
CA LEU A 435 -17.75 20.30 -24.24
C LEU A 435 -16.38 20.17 -24.91
N ALA A 436 -15.40 20.92 -24.41
CA ALA A 436 -13.99 20.74 -24.73
C ALA A 436 -13.17 20.69 -23.44
N GLU A 437 -12.17 19.81 -23.40
CA GLU A 437 -11.31 19.60 -22.24
C GLU A 437 -9.84 19.55 -22.68
N LEU A 438 -8.96 20.08 -21.83
CA LEU A 438 -7.52 20.14 -22.05
C LEU A 438 -6.79 19.81 -20.75
N TYR A 439 -5.86 18.86 -20.83
CA TYR A 439 -4.93 18.57 -19.74
C TYR A 439 -3.52 18.59 -20.31
N PHE A 440 -2.71 19.51 -19.83
CA PHE A 440 -1.37 19.75 -20.36
C PHE A 440 -0.34 19.87 -19.23
N HIS A 441 0.69 19.03 -19.30
CA HIS A 441 1.81 19.00 -18.37
C HIS A 441 3.11 18.63 -19.11
N PRO A 442 3.86 19.61 -19.63
CA PRO A 442 5.10 19.38 -20.35
C PRO A 442 6.24 18.93 -19.41
N ARG A 443 7.13 18.07 -19.92
CA ARG A 443 8.22 17.47 -19.12
C ARG A 443 9.29 18.45 -18.63
N ASN A 444 9.61 19.45 -19.46
CA ASN A 444 10.76 20.33 -19.24
C ASN A 444 10.36 21.73 -18.78
N PHE A 445 9.09 21.92 -18.44
CA PHE A 445 8.58 23.22 -18.00
C PHE A 445 7.59 22.99 -16.85
N PRO A 446 7.77 23.64 -15.68
CA PRO A 446 7.02 23.31 -14.48
C PRO A 446 5.63 23.95 -14.47
N ILE A 447 4.89 23.78 -15.56
CA ILE A 447 3.50 24.23 -15.70
C ILE A 447 2.56 23.03 -15.71
N ARG A 448 1.38 23.22 -15.15
CA ARG A 448 0.22 22.35 -15.27
C ARG A 448 -0.94 23.20 -15.73
N VAL A 449 -1.67 22.72 -16.72
CA VAL A 449 -2.86 23.40 -17.24
C VAL A 449 -3.98 22.38 -17.31
N VAL A 450 -5.09 22.67 -16.63
CA VAL A 450 -6.37 21.99 -16.78
C VAL A 450 -7.38 23.01 -17.28
N GLY A 451 -7.99 22.72 -18.42
CA GLY A 451 -9.02 23.56 -19.00
C GLY A 451 -10.26 22.75 -19.32
N SER A 452 -11.43 23.32 -19.09
CA SER A 452 -12.68 22.82 -19.65
C SER A 452 -13.55 23.97 -20.11
N ALA A 453 -14.20 23.81 -21.27
CA ALA A 453 -15.07 24.80 -21.85
C ALA A 453 -16.40 24.16 -22.23
N LEU A 454 -17.50 24.79 -21.83
CA LEU A 454 -18.86 24.46 -22.25
C LEU A 454 -19.39 25.59 -23.13
N GLY A 455 -19.49 25.33 -24.44
CA GLY A 455 -19.99 26.27 -25.44
C GLY A 455 -21.46 26.02 -25.77
N GLY A 456 -22.27 27.07 -25.76
CA GLY A 456 -23.69 27.05 -26.14
C GLY A 456 -24.13 28.46 -26.52
N THR A 457 -25.21 28.98 -25.91
CA THR A 457 -25.57 30.41 -26.04
C THR A 457 -24.57 31.34 -25.34
N ARG A 458 -23.82 30.83 -24.36
CA ARG A 458 -22.71 31.50 -23.67
C ARG A 458 -21.60 30.47 -23.43
N TRP A 459 -20.37 30.95 -23.31
CA TRP A 459 -19.22 30.13 -22.96
C TRP A 459 -19.03 30.10 -21.45
N ASP A 460 -18.87 28.89 -20.90
CA ASP A 460 -18.47 28.67 -19.51
C ASP A 460 -17.08 27.99 -19.55
N ILE A 461 -16.04 28.74 -19.21
CA ILE A 461 -14.66 28.31 -19.29
C ILE A 461 -14.12 28.21 -17.88
N ASN A 462 -13.59 27.04 -17.55
CA ASN A 462 -12.87 26.77 -16.32
C ASN A 462 -11.41 26.50 -16.65
N LEU A 463 -10.50 27.19 -15.96
CA LEU A 463 -9.06 27.07 -16.12
C LEU A 463 -8.41 26.92 -14.75
N ASP A 464 -7.49 25.97 -14.64
CA ASP A 464 -6.59 25.80 -13.51
C ASP A 464 -5.18 25.71 -14.09
N ILE A 465 -4.35 26.68 -13.73
CA ILE A 465 -2.97 26.79 -14.17
C ILE A 465 -2.09 26.85 -12.95
N GLN A 466 -1.19 25.88 -12.81
CA GLN A 466 -0.20 25.88 -11.75
C GLN A 466 1.20 25.98 -12.36
N LEU A 467 2.00 26.93 -11.88
CA LEU A 467 3.36 27.18 -12.31
C LEU A 467 4.30 27.12 -11.10
N GLN A 468 5.33 26.28 -11.17
CA GLN A 468 6.33 26.13 -10.11
C GLN A 468 7.73 26.43 -10.66
N PRO A 469 8.08 27.71 -10.89
CA PRO A 469 9.33 28.08 -11.55
C PRO A 469 10.58 27.67 -10.74
N SER A 470 10.44 27.53 -9.43
CA SER A 470 11.45 27.00 -8.51
C SER A 470 10.77 26.19 -7.40
N PRO A 471 11.49 25.34 -6.65
CA PRO A 471 10.94 24.66 -5.48
C PRO A 471 10.39 25.60 -4.40
N SER A 472 10.86 26.86 -4.37
CA SER A 472 10.47 27.89 -3.40
C SER A 472 9.31 28.76 -3.85
N ILE A 473 8.86 28.69 -5.11
CA ILE A 473 7.80 29.54 -5.64
C ILE A 473 6.73 28.65 -6.28
N ASN A 474 5.48 28.83 -5.84
CA ASN A 474 4.33 28.19 -6.45
C ASN A 474 3.27 29.25 -6.76
N VAL A 475 2.86 29.28 -8.02
CA VAL A 475 1.85 30.19 -8.56
C VAL A 475 0.68 29.36 -9.04
N LEU A 476 -0.52 29.74 -8.64
CA LEU A 476 -1.77 29.08 -9.01
C LEU A 476 -2.75 30.12 -9.51
N PHE A 477 -3.24 29.93 -10.72
CA PHE A 477 -4.32 30.69 -11.31
C PHE A 477 -5.52 29.78 -11.54
N GLN A 478 -6.65 30.11 -10.96
CA GLN A 478 -7.90 29.40 -11.14
C GLN A 478 -8.95 30.38 -11.67
N SER A 479 -9.69 29.99 -12.69
CA SER A 479 -10.79 30.77 -13.22
C SER A 479 -11.96 29.86 -13.45
N ASP A 480 -13.14 30.33 -13.08
CA ASP A 480 -14.42 29.77 -13.46
C ASP A 480 -15.34 30.90 -13.95
N ARG A 481 -16.60 30.57 -14.23
CA ARG A 481 -17.59 31.56 -14.67
C ARG A 481 -17.88 32.68 -13.67
N LEU A 482 -17.62 32.46 -12.38
CA LEU A 482 -18.01 33.34 -11.29
C LEU A 482 -16.82 34.10 -10.68
N SER A 483 -15.60 33.54 -10.70
CA SER A 483 -14.39 34.14 -10.14
C SER A 483 -13.14 33.78 -10.93
N SER A 484 -12.18 34.71 -10.92
CA SER A 484 -10.77 34.42 -11.19
C SER A 484 -9.97 34.64 -9.92
N GLN A 485 -9.24 33.62 -9.48
CA GLN A 485 -8.34 33.64 -8.35
C GLN A 485 -6.90 33.44 -8.83
N PHE A 486 -5.99 34.29 -8.38
CA PHE A 486 -4.56 34.14 -8.54
C PHE A 486 -3.91 34.09 -7.17
N SER A 487 -3.12 33.06 -6.91
CA SER A 487 -2.41 32.88 -5.65
C SER A 487 -0.94 32.58 -5.92
N THR A 488 -0.08 33.11 -5.06
CA THR A 488 1.36 32.92 -5.09
C THR A 488 1.85 32.64 -3.68
N SER A 489 2.57 31.54 -3.52
CA SER A 489 3.27 31.20 -2.28
C SER A 489 4.76 31.19 -2.57
N TRP A 490 5.53 31.97 -1.82
CA TRP A 490 6.96 32.10 -1.96
C TRP A 490 7.67 31.82 -0.64
N GLN A 491 8.43 30.74 -0.57
CA GLN A 491 9.32 30.42 0.53
C GLN A 491 10.62 31.20 0.40
N VAL A 492 10.71 32.35 1.08
CA VAL A 492 11.85 33.27 1.01
C VAL A 492 13.10 32.63 1.63
N ILE A 493 12.92 31.96 2.76
CA ILE A 493 13.92 31.13 3.44
C ILE A 493 13.21 29.89 4.00
N PRO A 494 13.91 28.80 4.38
CA PRO A 494 13.26 27.55 4.80
C PRO A 494 12.15 27.70 5.85
N ASN A 495 12.28 28.69 6.73
CA ASN A 495 11.37 28.92 7.85
C ASN A 495 10.40 30.10 7.64
N LEU A 496 10.41 30.78 6.49
CA LEU A 496 9.60 31.96 6.20
C LEU A 496 9.00 31.91 4.78
N GLY A 497 7.68 31.99 4.71
CA GLY A 497 6.91 32.06 3.48
C GLY A 497 6.11 33.36 3.38
N LEU A 498 5.95 33.85 2.16
CA LEU A 498 5.04 34.94 1.80
C LEU A 498 3.88 34.36 0.99
N LEU A 499 2.68 34.84 1.29
CA LEU A 499 1.44 34.44 0.63
C LEU A 499 0.83 35.68 -0.02
N LEU A 500 0.43 35.54 -1.28
CA LEU A 500 -0.32 36.54 -2.02
C LEU A 500 -1.52 35.85 -2.66
N THR A 501 -2.70 36.43 -2.54
CA THR A 501 -3.92 35.93 -3.16
C THR A 501 -4.71 37.11 -3.70
N THR A 502 -5.20 37.01 -4.93
CA THR A 502 -6.14 37.97 -5.50
C THR A 502 -7.32 37.19 -6.01
N ASP A 503 -8.52 37.67 -5.75
CA ASP A 503 -9.75 37.04 -6.18
C ASP A 503 -10.66 38.14 -6.72
N SER A 504 -11.26 37.94 -7.90
CA SER A 504 -12.10 38.96 -8.54
C SER A 504 -13.34 39.35 -7.75
N ARG A 505 -13.77 38.55 -6.76
CA ARG A 505 -14.91 38.84 -5.87
C ARG A 505 -14.49 39.33 -4.49
N ILE A 506 -13.36 38.83 -4.00
CA ILE A 506 -12.92 38.98 -2.61
C ILE A 506 -11.80 40.03 -2.47
N GLY A 507 -11.14 40.40 -3.57
CA GLY A 507 -10.10 41.42 -3.61
C GLY A 507 -8.70 40.87 -3.35
N LEU A 508 -7.81 41.73 -2.85
CA LEU A 508 -6.43 41.38 -2.53
C LEU A 508 -6.31 40.78 -1.12
N GLY A 509 -5.48 39.76 -1.00
CA GLY A 509 -5.04 39.18 0.26
C GLY A 509 -3.54 38.93 0.26
N TYR A 510 -2.91 39.12 1.41
CA TYR A 510 -1.48 38.95 1.60
C TYR A 510 -1.20 38.41 3.00
N GLY A 511 -0.13 37.65 3.16
CA GLY A 511 0.20 37.04 4.44
C GLY A 511 1.63 36.55 4.55
N VAL A 512 1.98 36.18 5.76
CA VAL A 512 3.29 35.67 6.15
C VAL A 512 3.09 34.37 6.91
N GLN A 513 3.91 33.38 6.57
CA GLN A 513 3.96 32.08 7.23
C GLN A 513 5.36 31.86 7.80
N VAL A 514 5.43 31.35 9.03
CA VAL A 514 6.67 30.98 9.69
C VAL A 514 6.55 29.54 10.18
N SER A 515 7.59 28.74 9.96
CA SER A 515 7.66 27.38 10.51
C SER A 515 9.07 27.09 10.99
N THR A 516 9.20 26.55 12.20
CA THR A 516 10.49 26.16 12.76
C THR A 516 10.33 24.89 13.57
N SER A 517 11.31 24.00 13.46
CA SER A 517 11.41 22.76 14.22
C SER A 517 12.79 22.66 14.87
N LEU A 518 12.83 22.37 16.16
CA LEU A 518 14.06 22.15 16.91
C LEU A 518 13.86 20.97 17.87
N GLY A 519 14.45 19.82 17.54
CA GLY A 519 14.29 18.60 18.33
C GLY A 519 12.82 18.17 18.45
N ARG A 520 12.28 18.17 19.68
CA ARG A 520 10.87 17.81 19.98
C ARG A 520 9.93 19.01 20.01
N SER A 521 10.40 20.17 19.55
CA SER A 521 9.65 21.42 19.51
C SER A 521 9.32 21.80 18.07
N PHE A 522 8.08 22.20 17.83
CA PHE A 522 7.62 22.73 16.54
C PHE A 522 6.81 23.99 16.80
N LEU A 523 7.03 25.01 15.97
CA LEU A 523 6.24 26.22 15.94
C LEU A 523 5.88 26.50 14.49
N PHE A 524 4.61 26.81 14.28
CA PHE A 524 4.06 27.27 13.03
C PHE A 524 3.17 28.47 13.30
N GLY A 525 3.33 29.51 12.49
CA GLY A 525 2.51 30.71 12.54
C GLY A 525 2.13 31.13 11.13
N THR A 526 0.89 31.55 10.93
CA THR A 526 0.47 32.25 9.72
C THR A 526 -0.36 33.45 10.13
N VAL A 527 -0.13 34.58 9.46
CA VAL A 527 -0.94 35.79 9.60
C VAL A 527 -1.21 36.27 8.18
N ALA A 528 -2.48 36.42 7.82
CA ALA A 528 -2.85 37.00 6.55
C ALA A 528 -3.98 38.01 6.71
N HIS A 529 -4.03 38.95 5.80
CA HIS A 529 -5.10 39.92 5.63
C HIS A 529 -5.76 39.68 4.28
N ASN A 530 -7.08 39.86 4.23
CA ASN A 530 -7.86 39.82 3.00
C ASN A 530 -8.93 40.90 3.08
N GLU A 531 -9.11 41.67 2.00
CA GLU A 531 -10.07 42.78 1.93
C GLU A 531 -11.50 42.40 2.35
N SER A 532 -11.96 41.18 2.09
CA SER A 532 -13.32 40.76 2.44
C SER A 532 -13.46 40.14 3.83
N THR A 533 -12.43 39.44 4.33
CA THR A 533 -12.50 38.69 5.60
C THR A 533 -11.71 39.32 6.73
N GLY A 534 -10.96 40.38 6.43
CA GLY A 534 -10.08 41.05 7.37
C GLY A 534 -8.86 40.20 7.73
N TRP A 535 -8.38 40.34 8.97
CA TRP A 535 -7.23 39.57 9.44
C TRP A 535 -7.63 38.16 9.85
N ASN A 536 -6.77 37.20 9.50
CA ASN A 536 -6.80 35.85 9.99
C ASN A 536 -5.41 35.44 10.46
N TRP A 537 -5.35 34.59 11.48
CA TRP A 537 -4.09 34.06 11.96
C TRP A 537 -4.25 32.68 12.56
N THR A 538 -3.19 31.89 12.49
CA THR A 538 -3.10 30.58 13.14
C THR A 538 -1.72 30.40 13.71
N ILE A 539 -1.63 29.97 14.96
CA ILE A 539 -0.41 29.64 15.66
C ILE A 539 -0.56 28.22 16.19
N LEU A 540 0.38 27.35 15.83
CA LEU A 540 0.49 26.00 16.31
C LEU A 540 1.85 25.85 16.97
N GLN A 541 1.88 25.41 18.22
CA GLN A 541 3.12 25.15 18.93
C GLN A 541 3.00 23.77 19.59
N SER A 542 4.01 22.92 19.41
CA SER A 542 4.14 21.69 20.17
C SER A 542 5.47 21.65 20.89
N LEU A 543 5.43 21.28 22.17
CA LEU A 543 6.58 21.07 23.04
C LEU A 543 6.44 19.69 23.68
N GLY A 544 6.90 18.66 22.98
CA GLY A 544 6.70 17.26 23.40
C GLY A 544 5.22 16.91 23.55
N LYS A 545 4.77 16.66 24.79
CA LYS A 545 3.39 16.29 25.14
C LYS A 545 2.44 17.49 25.24
N LEU A 546 2.97 18.72 25.29
CA LEU A 546 2.18 19.94 25.36
C LEU A 546 1.94 20.48 23.95
N GLN A 547 0.70 20.81 23.64
CA GLN A 547 0.28 21.37 22.36
C GLN A 547 -0.53 22.64 22.60
N PHE A 548 -0.25 23.68 21.83
CA PHE A 548 -0.98 24.93 21.82
C PHE A 548 -1.44 25.23 20.39
N THR A 549 -2.72 25.56 20.24
CA THR A 549 -3.33 25.97 18.97
C THR A 549 -4.10 27.25 19.21
N HIS A 550 -3.80 28.29 18.47
CA HIS A 550 -4.54 29.54 18.50
C HIS A 550 -4.95 29.91 17.09
N VAL A 551 -6.25 29.99 16.85
CA VAL A 551 -6.83 30.42 15.57
C VAL A 551 -7.65 31.67 15.84
N GLY A 552 -7.50 32.69 15.00
CA GLY A 552 -8.24 33.93 15.16
C GLY A 552 -8.58 34.59 13.84
N ARG A 553 -9.63 35.41 13.91
CA ARG A 553 -10.11 36.30 12.86
C ARG A 553 -10.73 37.54 13.49
N ASP A 554 -11.06 38.53 12.69
CA ASP A 554 -11.66 39.80 13.16
C ASP A 554 -12.89 39.62 14.07
N ILE A 555 -13.67 38.55 13.88
CA ILE A 555 -14.90 38.28 14.63
C ILE A 555 -14.73 37.38 15.87
N GLY A 556 -13.51 36.92 16.19
CA GLY A 556 -13.29 36.05 17.34
C GLY A 556 -12.04 35.16 17.26
N THR A 557 -11.72 34.52 18.38
CA THR A 557 -10.54 33.65 18.54
C THR A 557 -10.87 32.34 19.24
N SER A 558 -10.08 31.30 19.00
CA SER A 558 -10.13 30.03 19.72
C SER A 558 -8.70 29.62 20.08
N SER A 559 -8.43 29.47 21.37
CA SER A 559 -7.12 29.10 21.91
C SER A 559 -7.26 27.78 22.65
N LYS A 560 -6.60 26.73 22.20
CA LYS A 560 -6.58 25.42 22.83
C LYS A 560 -5.18 25.10 23.34
N LEU A 561 -5.05 24.83 24.63
CA LEU A 561 -3.86 24.24 25.23
C LEU A 561 -4.20 22.81 25.63
N SER A 562 -3.43 21.83 25.17
CA SER A 562 -3.64 20.43 25.54
C SER A 562 -2.35 19.76 26.00
N TYR A 563 -2.48 18.90 27.01
CA TYR A 563 -1.40 18.06 27.51
C TYR A 563 -1.78 16.59 27.34
N ASN A 564 -1.00 15.88 26.52
CA ASN A 564 -1.21 14.48 26.20
C ASN A 564 -0.47 13.61 27.23
N PHE A 565 -1.19 12.91 28.10
CA PHE A 565 -0.58 11.97 29.05
C PHE A 565 -0.05 10.73 28.31
N SER A 566 -0.84 10.25 27.36
CA SER A 566 -0.58 9.15 26.43
C SER A 566 -1.42 9.36 25.15
N ASP A 567 -1.26 8.47 24.17
CA ASP A 567 -2.03 8.53 22.90
C ASP A 567 -3.56 8.43 23.09
N ASN A 568 -3.99 7.98 24.28
CA ASN A 568 -5.38 7.70 24.60
C ASN A 568 -5.98 8.65 25.65
N ARG A 569 -5.18 9.57 26.20
CA ARG A 569 -5.59 10.43 27.32
C ARG A 569 -5.00 11.83 27.17
N PHE A 570 -5.85 12.85 27.18
CA PHE A 570 -5.38 14.24 27.21
C PHE A 570 -6.25 15.11 28.10
N LEU A 571 -5.64 16.18 28.60
CA LEU A 571 -6.33 17.30 29.22
C LEU A 571 -6.27 18.49 28.25
N GLY A 572 -7.39 19.17 28.03
CA GLY A 572 -7.50 20.34 27.18
C GLY A 572 -8.12 21.53 27.92
N LEU A 573 -7.56 22.71 27.70
CA LEU A 573 -8.13 24.01 28.07
C LEU A 573 -8.40 24.77 26.78
N THR A 574 -9.67 25.12 26.54
CA THR A 574 -10.08 25.85 25.34
C THR A 574 -10.68 27.19 25.74
N TYR A 575 -10.16 28.29 25.21
CA TYR A 575 -10.67 29.63 25.39
C TYR A 575 -11.14 30.20 24.06
N GLU A 576 -12.45 30.41 23.95
CA GLU A 576 -13.12 30.90 22.75
C GLU A 576 -13.67 32.31 22.99
N THR A 577 -13.60 33.15 21.96
CA THR A 577 -14.15 34.50 21.97
C THR A 577 -14.91 34.78 20.68
N ARG A 578 -15.99 35.56 20.78
CA ARG A 578 -16.75 36.07 19.63
C ARG A 578 -17.05 37.54 19.85
N THR A 579 -16.54 38.40 18.97
CA THR A 579 -16.68 39.85 19.06
C THR A 579 -17.88 40.39 18.27
N GLN A 580 -18.52 39.55 17.43
CA GLN A 580 -19.74 39.91 16.72
C GLN A 580 -20.96 39.85 17.67
N GLY A 581 -21.46 41.01 18.11
CA GLY A 581 -22.56 41.14 19.07
C GLY A 581 -22.10 41.62 20.45
N THR A 582 -22.43 40.89 21.51
CA THR A 582 -22.18 41.30 22.91
C THR A 582 -20.77 40.99 23.44
N GLY A 583 -19.85 40.47 22.61
CA GLY A 583 -18.50 40.12 23.06
C GLY A 583 -18.48 38.87 23.96
N ASP A 584 -18.86 37.72 23.41
CA ASP A 584 -18.99 36.48 24.15
C ASP A 584 -17.64 35.76 24.32
N LYS A 585 -17.45 35.13 25.47
CA LYS A 585 -16.22 34.42 25.84
C LYS A 585 -16.60 33.09 26.50
N LEU A 586 -15.83 32.04 26.29
CA LEU A 586 -16.02 30.74 26.93
C LEU A 586 -14.66 30.08 27.20
N LEU A 587 -14.38 29.76 28.46
CA LEU A 587 -13.27 28.91 28.86
C LEU A 587 -13.82 27.52 29.20
N THR A 588 -13.29 26.47 28.56
CA THR A 588 -13.68 25.07 28.80
C THR A 588 -12.47 24.26 29.21
N ALA A 589 -12.54 23.61 30.37
CA ALA A 589 -11.61 22.56 30.76
C ALA A 589 -12.21 21.20 30.43
N LEU A 590 -11.46 20.33 29.76
CA LEU A 590 -11.91 19.05 29.24
C LEU A 590 -10.87 17.97 29.49
N TRP A 591 -11.27 16.87 30.10
CA TRP A 591 -10.51 15.63 30.13
C TRP A 591 -11.09 14.65 29.11
N HIS A 592 -10.20 13.99 28.36
CA HIS A 592 -10.54 13.05 27.29
C HIS A 592 -9.89 11.70 27.53
N TYR A 593 -10.65 10.62 27.32
CA TYR A 593 -10.19 9.24 27.40
C TYR A 593 -10.75 8.39 26.24
N ASN A 594 -9.86 7.61 25.61
CA ASN A 594 -10.19 6.54 24.67
C ASN A 594 -9.67 5.19 25.20
N SER A 595 -10.42 4.11 25.03
CA SER A 595 -9.92 2.75 25.31
C SER A 595 -8.79 2.35 24.36
N LEU A 596 -7.88 1.49 24.85
CA LEU A 596 -6.80 0.92 24.03
C LEU A 596 -7.33 -0.10 23.02
N THR A 597 -8.38 -0.84 23.40
CA THR A 597 -9.09 -1.74 22.50
C THR A 597 -10.05 -0.96 21.61
N LYS A 598 -10.14 -1.41 20.35
CA LYS A 598 -10.95 -0.81 19.30
C LYS A 598 -11.88 -1.86 18.72
N ALA A 599 -13.03 -1.43 18.24
CA ALA A 599 -13.94 -2.25 17.45
C ALA A 599 -13.32 -2.52 16.06
N SER A 600 -13.93 -3.44 15.31
CA SER A 600 -13.48 -3.83 13.96
C SER A 600 -13.43 -2.66 12.96
N ASP A 601 -14.23 -1.61 13.19
CA ASP A 601 -14.22 -0.37 12.41
C ASP A 601 -13.17 0.67 12.85
N GLY A 602 -12.32 0.33 13.82
CA GLY A 602 -11.24 1.18 14.34
C GLY A 602 -11.66 2.22 15.39
N THR A 603 -12.95 2.31 15.73
CA THR A 603 -13.41 3.17 16.82
C THR A 603 -13.04 2.59 18.19
N PRO A 604 -12.77 3.43 19.20
CA PRO A 604 -12.52 2.92 20.55
C PRO A 604 -13.78 2.24 21.10
N ASN A 605 -13.61 1.14 21.84
CA ASN A 605 -14.72 0.49 22.53
C ASN A 605 -15.38 1.40 23.57
N TRP A 606 -14.59 2.29 24.18
CA TRP A 606 -15.06 3.29 25.13
C TRP A 606 -14.46 4.65 24.83
N LEU A 607 -15.30 5.67 24.84
CA LEU A 607 -14.93 7.08 24.81
C LEU A 607 -15.56 7.78 26.01
N ALA A 608 -14.79 8.57 26.73
CA ALA A 608 -15.30 9.39 27.82
C ALA A 608 -14.65 10.77 27.79
N GLU A 609 -15.48 11.80 27.85
CA GLU A 609 -15.06 13.18 27.99
C GLU A 609 -15.85 13.82 29.11
N VAL A 610 -15.17 14.52 30.00
CA VAL A 610 -15.79 15.27 31.09
C VAL A 610 -15.13 16.63 31.20
N GLY A 611 -15.93 17.67 31.36
CA GLY A 611 -15.44 19.02 31.40
C GLY A 611 -16.39 20.01 32.06
N TYR A 612 -15.90 21.23 32.20
CA TYR A 612 -16.67 22.35 32.72
C TYR A 612 -16.35 23.62 31.92
N GLY A 613 -17.39 24.32 31.48
CA GLY A 613 -17.32 25.56 30.75
C GLY A 613 -17.75 26.75 31.62
N ILE A 614 -17.05 27.87 31.52
CA ILE A 614 -17.39 29.15 32.16
C ILE A 614 -17.24 30.26 31.11
N GLY A 615 -18.29 31.05 30.90
CA GLY A 615 -18.30 32.07 29.87
C GLY A 615 -19.30 33.19 30.12
N SER A 616 -19.35 34.15 29.18
CA SER A 616 -20.22 35.32 29.24
C SER A 616 -21.71 34.97 29.31
N ARG A 617 -22.09 33.77 28.85
CA ARG A 617 -23.47 33.27 28.86
C ARG A 617 -23.81 32.46 30.10
N GLY A 618 -22.83 32.00 30.87
CA GLY A 618 -23.05 31.19 32.06
C GLY A 618 -21.95 30.17 32.27
N SER A 619 -22.23 29.17 33.09
CA SER A 619 -21.34 28.04 33.32
C SER A 619 -22.10 26.72 33.33
N GLY A 620 -21.44 25.63 32.97
CA GLY A 620 -22.11 24.34 32.84
C GLY A 620 -21.16 23.18 32.63
N LEU A 621 -21.65 21.99 32.96
CA LEU A 621 -20.95 20.73 32.72
C LEU A 621 -20.94 20.39 31.24
N TYR A 622 -19.86 19.76 30.80
CA TYR A 622 -19.76 19.05 29.53
C TYR A 622 -19.50 17.58 29.84
N ALA A 623 -20.25 16.69 29.21
CA ALA A 623 -20.01 15.26 29.32
C ALA A 623 -20.29 14.58 27.98
N SER A 624 -19.42 13.69 27.55
CA SER A 624 -19.63 12.82 26.40
C SER A 624 -19.21 11.41 26.77
N ALA A 625 -20.04 10.43 26.46
CA ALA A 625 -19.75 9.02 26.68
C ALA A 625 -20.13 8.24 25.42
N GLY A 626 -19.24 7.36 24.97
CA GLY A 626 -19.46 6.49 23.83
C GLY A 626 -19.09 5.06 24.17
N VAL A 627 -19.91 4.11 23.74
CA VAL A 627 -19.64 2.67 23.87
C VAL A 627 -19.94 1.96 22.55
N SER A 628 -18.99 1.16 22.10
CA SER A 628 -19.21 0.18 21.02
C SER A 628 -19.60 -1.14 21.68
N ILE A 629 -20.91 -1.41 21.72
CA ILE A 629 -21.51 -2.51 22.50
C ILE A 629 -21.19 -3.87 21.86
N SER A 630 -21.26 -3.93 20.53
CA SER A 630 -20.92 -5.08 19.69
C SER A 630 -20.32 -4.56 18.37
N PRO A 631 -19.67 -5.41 17.56
CA PRO A 631 -19.35 -5.05 16.19
C PRO A 631 -20.65 -4.63 15.49
N GLY A 632 -20.84 -3.33 15.21
CA GLY A 632 -22.06 -2.83 14.57
C GLY A 632 -22.98 -1.97 15.41
N LEU A 633 -22.84 -1.97 16.73
CA LEU A 633 -23.70 -1.19 17.62
C LEU A 633 -22.90 -0.15 18.39
N LEU A 634 -23.16 1.13 18.13
CA LEU A 634 -22.59 2.25 18.86
C LEU A 634 -23.68 3.08 19.51
N LEU A 635 -23.47 3.38 20.79
CA LEU A 635 -24.20 4.40 21.50
C LEU A 635 -23.24 5.53 21.86
N ARG A 636 -23.60 6.78 21.53
CA ARG A 636 -22.90 7.98 21.99
C ARG A 636 -23.89 8.96 22.59
N VAL A 637 -23.59 9.41 23.79
CA VAL A 637 -24.36 10.42 24.52
C VAL A 637 -23.46 11.63 24.71
N ARG A 638 -23.99 12.81 24.44
CA ARG A 638 -23.33 14.08 24.74
C ARG A 638 -24.30 15.00 25.46
N TYR A 639 -23.80 15.68 26.48
CA TYR A 639 -24.46 16.74 27.20
C TYR A 639 -23.56 17.97 27.23
N GLN A 640 -24.15 19.14 26.99
CA GLN A 640 -23.46 20.42 27.04
C GLN A 640 -24.35 21.44 27.75
N GLY A 641 -23.92 21.86 28.94
CA GLY A 641 -24.67 22.81 29.77
C GLY A 641 -24.52 24.27 29.36
N VAL A 642 -23.44 24.63 28.67
CA VAL A 642 -23.17 26.00 28.20
C VAL A 642 -22.44 25.97 26.85
N ALA A 643 -22.71 26.96 26.00
CA ALA A 643 -22.02 27.18 24.73
C ALA A 643 -21.56 28.63 24.63
N LEU A 644 -20.68 28.93 23.66
CA LEU A 644 -20.15 30.28 23.47
C LEU A 644 -21.25 31.33 23.34
N THR A 645 -22.36 30.98 22.69
CA THR A 645 -23.47 31.90 22.40
C THR A 645 -24.80 31.49 23.04
N SER A 646 -24.81 30.52 23.96
CA SER A 646 -26.06 30.04 24.58
C SER A 646 -25.81 29.55 26.00
N ASP A 647 -26.74 29.85 26.90
CA ASP A 647 -26.84 29.34 28.26
C ASP A 647 -27.76 28.11 28.35
N GLN A 648 -28.36 27.71 27.23
CA GLN A 648 -29.27 26.57 27.18
C GLN A 648 -28.49 25.27 27.21
N SER A 649 -28.88 24.40 28.13
CA SER A 649 -28.36 23.04 28.15
C SER A 649 -28.90 22.26 26.95
N SER A 650 -28.05 21.43 26.35
CA SER A 650 -28.38 20.60 25.20
C SER A 650 -27.86 19.19 25.38
N PHE A 651 -28.54 18.24 24.76
CA PHE A 651 -28.11 16.86 24.70
C PHE A 651 -28.20 16.32 23.28
N SER A 652 -27.37 15.31 22.99
CA SER A 652 -27.38 14.54 21.76
C SER A 652 -27.19 13.07 22.08
N LEU A 653 -28.04 12.23 21.51
CA LEU A 653 -27.96 10.77 21.57
C LEU A 653 -27.81 10.25 20.14
N GLU A 654 -26.69 9.61 19.85
CA GLU A 654 -26.41 8.95 18.58
C GLU A 654 -26.42 7.44 18.79
N LEU A 655 -27.27 6.74 18.03
CA LEU A 655 -27.33 5.29 17.97
C LEU A 655 -27.05 4.87 16.53
N VAL A 656 -26.03 4.04 16.34
CA VAL A 656 -25.72 3.41 15.05
C VAL A 656 -25.85 1.91 15.19
N SER A 657 -26.65 1.31 14.32
CA SER A 657 -26.89 -0.13 14.25
C SER A 657 -26.63 -0.62 12.83
N SER A 658 -25.60 -1.44 12.64
CA SER A 658 -25.23 -2.06 11.37
C SER A 658 -25.36 -3.58 11.47
N THR A 659 -26.16 -4.17 10.60
CA THR A 659 -26.43 -5.61 10.57
C THR A 659 -26.06 -6.18 9.20
N ASN A 660 -25.26 -7.25 9.19
CA ASN A 660 -24.97 -8.03 7.99
C ASN A 660 -26.00 -9.17 7.84
N PHE A 661 -26.40 -9.45 6.59
CA PHE A 661 -27.43 -10.44 6.25
C PHE A 661 -26.94 -11.62 5.41
N GLN A 662 -25.70 -11.61 4.90
CA GLN A 662 -25.26 -12.62 3.93
C GLN A 662 -25.16 -14.05 4.47
N GLN A 663 -25.07 -14.26 5.78
CA GLN A 663 -25.06 -15.60 6.40
C GLN A 663 -25.73 -15.60 7.78
N GLY A 664 -26.86 -14.91 7.88
CA GLY A 664 -27.67 -14.80 9.09
C GLY A 664 -27.73 -13.37 9.64
N PHE A 665 -28.59 -13.15 10.64
CA PHE A 665 -28.79 -11.84 11.27
C PHE A 665 -27.71 -11.61 12.32
N ARG A 666 -26.68 -10.83 12.00
CA ARG A 666 -25.62 -10.46 12.96
C ARG A 666 -25.21 -9.02 12.81
N PHE A 667 -24.96 -8.35 13.94
CA PHE A 667 -24.32 -7.04 13.91
C PHE A 667 -22.90 -7.18 13.33
N SER A 668 -22.52 -6.27 12.43
CA SER A 668 -21.23 -6.27 11.71
C SER A 668 -20.58 -4.90 11.78
N ASP A 669 -19.38 -4.69 11.22
CA ASP A 669 -18.79 -3.35 11.20
C ASP A 669 -19.74 -2.25 10.68
N ARG A 670 -19.62 -1.02 11.22
CA ARG A 670 -20.46 0.14 10.87
C ARG A 670 -19.94 0.86 9.62
N GLN A 671 -19.54 0.06 8.64
CA GLN A 671 -18.98 0.55 7.38
C GLN A 671 -19.76 -0.04 6.20
N ALA A 672 -21.08 -0.25 6.36
CA ALA A 672 -21.95 -0.73 5.29
C ALA A 672 -21.82 0.13 4.03
N GLU A 673 -21.64 1.44 4.19
CA GLU A 673 -21.44 2.39 3.08
C GLU A 673 -20.21 2.08 2.22
N SER A 674 -19.17 1.45 2.79
CA SER A 674 -17.99 1.06 2.01
C SER A 674 -18.31 -0.02 0.97
N LEU A 675 -19.32 -0.87 1.23
CA LEU A 675 -19.73 -1.94 0.32
C LEU A 675 -20.33 -1.39 -0.98
N HIS A 676 -20.60 -0.09 -1.09
CA HIS A 676 -20.98 0.53 -2.37
C HIS A 676 -19.93 0.26 -3.46
N SER A 677 -18.65 0.36 -3.12
CA SER A 677 -17.55 0.26 -4.08
C SER A 677 -16.59 -0.90 -3.78
N PHE A 678 -16.72 -1.51 -2.60
CA PHE A 678 -15.92 -2.64 -2.16
C PHE A 678 -16.77 -3.90 -2.03
N GLY A 679 -16.11 -5.04 -2.14
CA GLY A 679 -16.64 -6.31 -1.71
C GLY A 679 -15.74 -6.90 -0.64
N GLY A 680 -15.74 -8.22 -0.57
CA GLY A 680 -14.74 -8.90 0.21
C GLY A 680 -14.80 -10.40 0.12
N LEU A 681 -13.99 -11.04 0.96
CA LEU A 681 -14.03 -12.46 1.23
C LEU A 681 -14.55 -12.67 2.63
N MET A 682 -15.42 -13.65 2.77
CA MET A 682 -15.85 -14.16 4.06
C MET A 682 -15.36 -15.60 4.14
N ILE A 683 -14.31 -15.80 4.94
CA ILE A 683 -13.59 -17.06 5.00
C ILE A 683 -14.00 -17.78 6.28
N GLN A 684 -14.51 -18.99 6.14
CA GLN A 684 -14.86 -19.88 7.22
C GLN A 684 -14.18 -21.22 7.02
N THR A 685 -13.11 -21.42 7.77
CA THR A 685 -12.36 -22.66 7.90
C THR A 685 -12.93 -23.46 9.07
N PHE A 686 -13.24 -24.74 8.87
CA PHE A 686 -13.89 -25.57 9.90
C PHE A 686 -13.36 -27.00 9.87
N TYR A 687 -13.45 -27.67 11.01
CA TYR A 687 -13.08 -29.08 11.12
C TYR A 687 -14.20 -29.95 10.52
N ASP A 688 -13.94 -30.52 9.35
CA ASP A 688 -14.84 -31.46 8.67
C ASP A 688 -14.59 -32.86 9.21
N ILE A 689 -15.28 -33.19 10.30
CA ILE A 689 -15.06 -34.42 11.07
C ILE A 689 -15.59 -35.64 10.29
N ASN A 690 -16.67 -35.45 9.53
CA ASN A 690 -17.34 -36.52 8.81
C ASN A 690 -16.91 -36.65 7.33
N GLY A 691 -16.15 -35.68 6.81
CA GLY A 691 -15.58 -35.68 5.47
C GLY A 691 -16.55 -35.33 4.35
N ASN A 692 -17.66 -34.64 4.65
CA ASN A 692 -18.70 -34.31 3.68
C ASN A 692 -18.48 -32.96 2.95
N ASN A 693 -17.41 -32.23 3.30
CA ASN A 693 -17.06 -30.89 2.82
C ASN A 693 -18.11 -29.80 3.10
N GLN A 694 -19.01 -30.00 4.06
CA GLN A 694 -20.01 -29.04 4.50
C GLN A 694 -19.89 -28.85 6.01
N LYS A 695 -20.14 -27.63 6.50
CA LYS A 695 -20.09 -27.36 7.92
C LYS A 695 -21.36 -27.88 8.60
N ASP A 696 -21.22 -28.83 9.50
CA ASP A 696 -22.32 -29.41 10.27
C ASP A 696 -22.48 -28.82 11.69
N LEU A 697 -23.66 -29.06 12.29
CA LEU A 697 -23.94 -28.72 13.68
C LEU A 697 -23.02 -29.52 14.62
N GLY A 698 -22.13 -28.83 15.33
CA GLY A 698 -21.14 -29.42 16.25
C GLY A 698 -19.71 -29.36 15.74
N GLU A 699 -19.50 -28.99 14.47
CA GLU A 699 -18.16 -28.76 13.93
C GLU A 699 -17.64 -27.37 14.30
N GLU A 700 -16.44 -27.34 14.88
CA GLU A 700 -15.79 -26.12 15.30
C GLU A 700 -15.16 -25.37 14.12
N VAL A 701 -15.10 -24.04 14.23
CA VAL A 701 -14.42 -23.18 13.26
C VAL A 701 -12.97 -23.02 13.69
N TYR A 702 -12.05 -23.09 12.73
CA TYR A 702 -10.63 -22.83 12.94
C TYR A 702 -10.22 -21.51 12.29
N ALA A 703 -10.32 -20.39 13.00
CA ALA A 703 -9.90 -19.08 12.47
C ALA A 703 -8.43 -18.79 12.78
N ASN A 704 -7.51 -19.16 11.88
CA ASN A 704 -6.09 -18.79 11.97
C ASN A 704 -5.68 -17.90 10.78
N PRO A 705 -5.37 -16.61 10.99
CA PRO A 705 -4.93 -15.71 9.90
C PRO A 705 -3.68 -16.20 9.17
N ASN A 706 -2.76 -16.91 9.85
CA ASN A 706 -1.53 -17.39 9.23
C ASN A 706 -1.76 -18.52 8.21
N LEU A 707 -2.96 -19.10 8.17
CA LEU A 707 -3.36 -20.09 7.16
C LEU A 707 -3.60 -19.45 5.78
N LEU A 708 -3.79 -18.13 5.69
CA LEU A 708 -4.35 -17.50 4.50
C LEU A 708 -3.36 -16.53 3.84
N MET A 709 -3.15 -16.72 2.54
CA MET A 709 -2.38 -15.81 1.69
C MET A 709 -3.23 -15.33 0.51
N ILE A 710 -3.24 -14.02 0.26
CA ILE A 710 -3.94 -13.39 -0.87
C ILE A 710 -2.90 -12.80 -1.80
N ASN A 711 -2.89 -13.24 -3.06
CA ASN A 711 -1.94 -12.78 -4.08
C ASN A 711 -0.48 -12.85 -3.60
N ASN A 712 -0.08 -14.01 -3.05
CA ASN A 712 1.25 -14.26 -2.49
C ASN A 712 1.63 -13.38 -1.27
N ARG A 713 0.66 -12.71 -0.63
CA ARG A 713 0.88 -11.91 0.59
C ARG A 713 0.07 -12.48 1.75
N PRO A 714 0.63 -12.55 2.98
CA PRO A 714 -0.10 -13.00 4.14
C PRO A 714 -1.30 -12.09 4.42
N ILE A 715 -2.41 -12.64 4.95
CA ILE A 715 -3.63 -11.86 5.20
C ILE A 715 -3.42 -10.68 6.16
N ASN A 716 -2.42 -10.77 7.05
CA ASN A 716 -2.04 -9.70 7.98
C ASN A 716 -1.53 -8.42 7.28
N SER A 717 -1.21 -8.49 5.98
CA SER A 717 -0.91 -7.30 5.16
C SER A 717 -2.16 -6.51 4.75
N TYR A 718 -3.35 -7.07 4.99
CA TYR A 718 -4.65 -6.46 4.70
C TYR A 718 -5.42 -6.15 5.98
N GLN A 719 -6.39 -5.23 5.90
CA GLN A 719 -7.34 -5.01 6.99
C GLN A 719 -8.42 -6.10 6.95
N PHE A 720 -8.50 -6.90 7.99
CA PHE A 720 -9.54 -7.92 8.15
C PHE A 720 -10.18 -7.81 9.54
N SER A 721 -11.41 -8.28 9.64
CA SER A 721 -12.17 -8.40 10.88
C SER A 721 -12.26 -9.86 11.27
N ASP A 722 -11.73 -10.22 12.43
CA ASP A 722 -11.95 -11.52 13.04
C ASP A 722 -13.23 -11.48 13.88
N LEU A 723 -14.21 -12.30 13.50
CA LEU A 723 -15.49 -12.43 14.21
C LEU A 723 -15.55 -13.71 15.07
N GLY A 724 -14.42 -14.41 15.23
CA GLY A 724 -14.29 -15.67 15.96
C GLY A 724 -14.74 -16.90 15.15
N ASP A 725 -15.88 -16.81 14.46
CA ASP A 725 -16.42 -17.92 13.65
C ASP A 725 -16.18 -17.78 12.13
N ARG A 726 -15.53 -16.70 11.71
CA ARG A 726 -15.15 -16.37 10.33
C ARG A 726 -14.21 -15.17 10.30
N LEU A 727 -13.49 -15.03 9.19
CA LEU A 727 -12.71 -13.86 8.86
C LEU A 727 -13.40 -13.07 7.75
N LEU A 728 -13.59 -11.77 7.94
CA LEU A 728 -14.06 -10.85 6.90
C LEU A 728 -12.91 -10.01 6.39
N LEU A 729 -12.60 -10.16 5.12
CA LEU A 729 -11.55 -9.43 4.43
C LEU A 729 -12.18 -8.52 3.39
N ARG A 730 -11.97 -7.20 3.49
CA ARG A 730 -12.50 -6.25 2.51
C ARG A 730 -11.50 -6.07 1.37
N LEU A 731 -11.96 -6.23 0.13
CA LEU A 731 -11.13 -6.12 -1.07
C LEU A 731 -11.86 -5.31 -2.15
N PRO A 732 -11.12 -4.57 -3.00
CA PRO A 732 -11.66 -4.06 -4.24
C PRO A 732 -12.27 -5.18 -5.11
N PRO A 733 -13.24 -4.87 -5.98
CA PRO A 733 -13.74 -5.84 -6.95
C PRO A 733 -12.64 -6.35 -7.89
N GLY A 734 -12.61 -7.65 -8.14
CA GLY A 734 -11.58 -8.30 -8.95
C GLY A 734 -11.45 -9.79 -8.66
N THR A 735 -10.52 -10.46 -9.35
CA THR A 735 -10.20 -11.87 -9.09
C THR A 735 -8.88 -11.97 -8.34
N TYR A 736 -8.89 -12.73 -7.25
CA TYR A 736 -7.77 -12.89 -6.33
C TYR A 736 -7.34 -14.36 -6.27
N ARG A 737 -6.04 -14.60 -6.09
CA ARG A 737 -5.53 -15.92 -5.72
C ARG A 737 -5.54 -16.02 -4.20
N LEU A 738 -6.22 -17.02 -3.68
CA LEU A 738 -6.19 -17.39 -2.27
C LEU A 738 -5.40 -18.69 -2.13
N ASP A 739 -4.26 -18.65 -1.44
CA ASP A 739 -3.45 -19.83 -1.11
C ASP A 739 -3.62 -20.16 0.38
N LEU A 740 -3.55 -21.46 0.70
CA LEU A 740 -3.51 -21.96 2.07
C LEU A 740 -2.07 -22.27 2.47
N ASP A 741 -1.54 -21.51 3.43
CA ASP A 741 -0.17 -21.67 3.92
C ASP A 741 -0.07 -22.91 4.83
N PRO A 742 0.78 -23.89 4.49
CA PRO A 742 0.94 -25.10 5.29
C PRO A 742 1.33 -24.84 6.75
N SER A 743 2.02 -23.74 7.04
CA SER A 743 2.44 -23.37 8.39
C SER A 743 1.28 -22.94 9.29
N GLY A 744 0.13 -22.60 8.70
CA GLY A 744 -1.07 -22.18 9.42
C GLY A 744 -2.06 -23.30 9.71
N PHE A 745 -1.83 -24.54 9.24
CA PHE A 745 -2.74 -25.65 9.52
C PHE A 745 -2.70 -26.09 11.00
N PRO A 746 -3.83 -26.53 11.57
CA PRO A 746 -3.81 -27.27 12.83
C PRO A 746 -3.03 -28.58 12.68
N ILE A 747 -2.44 -29.05 13.78
CA ILE A 747 -1.73 -30.35 13.82
C ILE A 747 -2.69 -31.46 13.37
N ASP A 748 -2.24 -32.29 12.43
CA ASP A 748 -3.02 -33.41 11.84
C ASP A 748 -4.23 -33.01 10.98
N TRP A 749 -4.38 -31.75 10.60
CA TRP A 749 -5.48 -31.30 9.74
C TRP A 749 -4.98 -30.60 8.49
N GLN A 750 -5.69 -30.78 7.37
CA GLN A 750 -5.35 -30.13 6.09
C GLN A 750 -6.58 -29.84 5.25
N ALA A 751 -6.49 -28.86 4.36
CA ALA A 751 -7.54 -28.61 3.38
C ALA A 751 -7.48 -29.59 2.20
N SER A 752 -8.62 -29.76 1.52
CA SER A 752 -8.71 -30.53 0.26
C SER A 752 -8.14 -29.79 -0.95
N VAL A 753 -7.93 -28.47 -0.82
CA VAL A 753 -7.40 -27.56 -1.85
C VAL A 753 -6.20 -26.82 -1.29
N ASP A 754 -5.19 -26.56 -2.13
CA ASP A 754 -4.04 -25.74 -1.73
C ASP A 754 -4.25 -24.26 -2.12
N ALA A 755 -5.01 -24.01 -3.19
CA ALA A 755 -5.27 -22.67 -3.70
C ALA A 755 -6.60 -22.56 -4.47
N LEU A 756 -7.16 -21.36 -4.50
CA LEU A 756 -8.42 -21.00 -5.16
C LEU A 756 -8.28 -19.68 -5.93
N ALA A 757 -8.99 -19.57 -7.05
CA ALA A 757 -9.22 -18.29 -7.72
C ALA A 757 -10.59 -17.74 -7.27
N VAL A 758 -10.59 -16.65 -6.52
CA VAL A 758 -11.81 -16.12 -5.90
C VAL A 758 -12.18 -14.79 -6.52
N GLU A 759 -13.41 -14.69 -7.01
CA GLU A 759 -13.97 -13.46 -7.53
C GLU A 759 -14.62 -12.64 -6.41
N VAL A 760 -14.32 -11.35 -6.37
CA VAL A 760 -14.88 -10.36 -5.46
C VAL A 760 -15.67 -9.35 -6.29
N VAL A 761 -16.93 -9.11 -5.91
CA VAL A 761 -17.78 -8.08 -6.50
C VAL A 761 -18.16 -7.06 -5.44
N ALA A 762 -18.40 -5.82 -5.87
CA ALA A 762 -18.86 -4.78 -4.97
C ALA A 762 -20.22 -5.16 -4.35
N GLY A 763 -20.46 -4.72 -3.12
CA GLY A 763 -21.75 -4.89 -2.46
C GLY A 763 -21.91 -6.22 -1.73
N SER A 764 -20.94 -7.13 -1.77
CA SER A 764 -21.02 -8.44 -1.11
C SER A 764 -19.67 -9.00 -0.67
N TYR A 765 -19.72 -9.93 0.28
CA TYR A 765 -18.64 -10.85 0.57
C TYR A 765 -18.86 -12.17 -0.18
N THR A 766 -17.81 -12.65 -0.86
CA THR A 766 -17.77 -13.98 -1.45
C THR A 766 -17.56 -15.00 -0.34
N PRO A 767 -18.52 -15.91 -0.10
CA PRO A 767 -18.42 -16.93 0.94
C PRO A 767 -17.41 -18.00 0.54
N LEU A 768 -16.48 -18.29 1.44
CA LEU A 768 -15.49 -19.36 1.29
C LEU A 768 -15.61 -20.29 2.49
N GLN A 769 -16.08 -21.50 2.23
CA GLN A 769 -16.11 -22.59 3.21
C GLN A 769 -14.96 -23.53 2.90
N ILE A 770 -14.00 -23.63 3.83
CA ILE A 770 -12.78 -24.40 3.65
C ILE A 770 -12.78 -25.54 4.67
N PRO A 771 -13.14 -26.77 4.25
CA PRO A 771 -13.11 -27.92 5.14
C PRO A 771 -11.66 -28.31 5.43
N LEU A 772 -11.35 -28.40 6.71
CA LEU A 772 -10.14 -29.03 7.21
C LEU A 772 -10.47 -30.49 7.47
N ILE A 773 -9.78 -31.39 6.77
CA ILE A 773 -9.97 -32.83 6.85
C ILE A 773 -8.86 -33.40 7.73
N HIS A 774 -9.23 -34.31 8.61
CA HIS A 774 -8.28 -34.99 9.47
C HIS A 774 -7.34 -35.89 8.66
N THR A 775 -6.05 -35.81 8.95
CA THR A 775 -4.97 -36.51 8.28
C THR A 775 -4.16 -37.33 9.27
N TYR A 776 -3.54 -38.40 8.77
CA TYR A 776 -2.82 -39.36 9.56
C TYR A 776 -1.42 -39.54 8.98
N THR A 777 -0.47 -39.80 9.87
CA THR A 777 0.92 -40.10 9.53
C THR A 777 1.24 -41.52 10.01
N VAL A 778 1.74 -42.34 9.10
CA VAL A 778 2.23 -43.68 9.41
C VAL A 778 3.74 -43.71 9.20
N GLY A 779 4.49 -43.87 10.27
CA GLY A 779 5.94 -43.99 10.24
C GLY A 779 6.42 -45.36 10.67
N GLY A 780 7.63 -45.74 10.30
CA GLY A 780 8.22 -47.00 10.76
C GLY A 780 9.49 -47.34 9.99
N THR A 781 9.95 -48.57 10.11
CA THR A 781 11.15 -49.06 9.43
C THR A 781 10.83 -50.09 8.36
N VAL A 782 11.51 -49.99 7.23
CA VAL A 782 11.51 -50.99 6.17
C VAL A 782 12.70 -51.92 6.38
N THR A 783 12.43 -53.21 6.49
CA THR A 783 13.45 -54.25 6.61
C THR A 783 13.37 -55.27 5.49
N SER A 784 14.53 -55.83 5.16
CA SER A 784 14.65 -57.02 4.31
C SER A 784 14.10 -58.26 5.02
N ALA A 785 13.96 -59.35 4.28
CA ALA A 785 13.55 -60.63 4.87
C ALA A 785 14.53 -61.13 5.95
N GLU A 786 15.80 -60.74 5.85
CA GLU A 786 16.86 -61.01 6.84
C GLU A 786 16.85 -60.04 8.03
N GLY A 787 15.89 -59.09 8.08
CA GLY A 787 15.74 -58.14 9.18
C GLY A 787 16.68 -56.93 9.12
N LYS A 788 17.48 -56.78 8.06
CA LYS A 788 18.33 -55.58 7.87
C LYS A 788 17.52 -54.40 7.33
N PRO A 789 17.74 -53.17 7.83
CA PRO A 789 17.07 -51.99 7.31
C PRO A 789 17.42 -51.74 5.84
N ILE A 790 16.46 -51.28 5.06
CA ILE A 790 16.63 -50.96 3.63
C ILE A 790 16.58 -49.45 3.45
N GLY A 791 17.72 -48.82 3.14
CA GLY A 791 17.79 -47.41 2.77
C GLY A 791 17.48 -47.14 1.29
N GLY A 792 16.90 -45.98 1.00
CA GLY A 792 16.56 -45.54 -0.37
C GLY A 792 15.36 -46.24 -1.00
N ALA A 793 14.60 -47.05 -0.25
CA ALA A 793 13.41 -47.74 -0.74
C ALA A 793 12.20 -46.80 -0.82
N ARG A 794 11.44 -46.87 -1.91
CA ARG A 794 10.21 -46.10 -2.09
C ARG A 794 9.03 -46.84 -1.46
N VAL A 795 8.54 -46.35 -0.32
CA VAL A 795 7.31 -46.86 0.31
C VAL A 795 6.12 -46.11 -0.25
N GLU A 796 5.09 -46.81 -0.72
CA GLU A 796 3.88 -46.22 -1.30
C GLU A 796 2.63 -46.77 -0.60
N ALA A 797 1.71 -45.88 -0.23
CA ALA A 797 0.34 -46.20 0.16
C ALA A 797 -0.61 -45.79 -0.96
N ILE A 798 -1.35 -46.77 -1.49
CA ILE A 798 -2.26 -46.60 -2.62
C ILE A 798 -3.68 -46.81 -2.16
N SER A 799 -4.51 -45.76 -2.16
CA SER A 799 -5.91 -45.86 -1.76
C SER A 799 -6.76 -46.58 -2.83
N ASN A 800 -7.98 -46.96 -2.46
CA ASN A 800 -8.97 -47.48 -3.40
C ASN A 800 -9.41 -46.47 -4.48
N THR A 801 -9.19 -45.16 -4.26
CA THR A 801 -9.43 -44.08 -5.23
C THR A 801 -8.19 -43.75 -6.06
N ASN A 802 -7.15 -44.60 -6.03
CA ASN A 802 -5.85 -44.39 -6.68
C ASN A 802 -5.06 -43.16 -6.20
N LEU A 803 -5.41 -42.57 -5.05
CA LEU A 803 -4.57 -41.59 -4.37
C LEU A 803 -3.31 -42.30 -3.88
N LYS A 804 -2.14 -41.79 -4.26
CA LYS A 804 -0.83 -42.35 -3.90
C LYS A 804 -0.07 -41.39 -3.01
N VAL A 805 0.29 -41.85 -1.82
CA VAL A 805 1.23 -41.19 -0.91
C VAL A 805 2.51 -42.01 -0.90
N PHE A 806 3.67 -41.38 -0.93
CA PHE A 806 4.94 -42.10 -0.87
C PHE A 806 5.95 -41.45 0.06
N SER A 807 6.91 -42.25 0.48
CA SER A 807 8.07 -41.87 1.29
C SER A 807 9.31 -42.58 0.77
N ILE A 808 10.49 -42.02 1.01
CA ILE A 808 11.77 -42.67 0.69
C ILE A 808 12.49 -42.94 2.01
N THR A 809 12.94 -44.18 2.20
CA THR A 809 13.60 -44.56 3.45
C THR A 809 14.99 -43.95 3.58
N ASN A 810 15.36 -43.53 4.80
CA ASN A 810 16.73 -43.14 5.12
C ASN A 810 17.67 -44.36 5.28
N GLU A 811 18.96 -44.15 5.58
CA GLU A 811 19.93 -45.24 5.75
C GLU A 811 19.55 -46.25 6.86
N ALA A 812 18.80 -45.80 7.87
CA ALA A 812 18.27 -46.65 8.93
C ALA A 812 16.94 -47.36 8.55
N GLY A 813 16.49 -47.22 7.30
CA GLY A 813 15.25 -47.81 6.80
C GLY A 813 13.98 -47.09 7.24
N VAL A 814 14.08 -45.92 7.89
CA VAL A 814 12.92 -45.18 8.42
C VAL A 814 12.15 -44.49 7.31
N TYR A 815 10.82 -44.60 7.31
CA TYR A 815 9.90 -43.91 6.41
C TYR A 815 8.79 -43.18 7.17
N TYR A 816 8.19 -42.18 6.51
CA TYR A 816 6.99 -41.47 6.98
C TYR A 816 6.02 -41.27 5.82
N LEU A 817 4.86 -41.94 5.88
CA LEU A 817 3.72 -41.70 4.99
C LEU A 817 2.80 -40.68 5.65
N GLU A 818 2.94 -39.42 5.26
CA GLU A 818 2.18 -38.29 5.80
C GLU A 818 0.91 -38.02 4.97
N ARG A 819 -0.03 -37.23 5.53
CA ARG A 819 -1.24 -36.76 4.81
C ARG A 819 -2.20 -37.87 4.38
N LEU A 820 -2.17 -39.03 5.04
CA LEU A 820 -3.09 -40.12 4.76
C LEU A 820 -4.49 -39.75 5.26
N ARG A 821 -5.52 -40.05 4.48
CA ARG A 821 -6.93 -39.87 4.87
C ARG A 821 -7.52 -41.18 5.40
N ARG A 822 -8.66 -41.13 6.08
CA ARG A 822 -9.44 -42.32 6.42
C ARG A 822 -9.67 -43.21 5.19
N GLY A 823 -9.40 -44.50 5.32
CA GLY A 823 -9.59 -45.47 4.24
C GLY A 823 -8.63 -46.64 4.28
N ASN A 824 -8.80 -47.52 3.29
CA ASN A 824 -7.96 -48.70 3.08
C ASN A 824 -6.91 -48.41 2.01
N TYR A 825 -5.65 -48.73 2.32
CA TYR A 825 -4.49 -48.54 1.44
C TYR A 825 -3.78 -49.85 1.20
N LYS A 826 -3.34 -50.06 -0.05
CA LYS A 826 -2.39 -51.10 -0.40
C LYS A 826 -0.98 -50.56 -0.27
N LEU A 827 -0.14 -51.23 0.50
CA LEU A 827 1.23 -50.84 0.75
C LEU A 827 2.20 -51.53 -0.22
N ARG A 828 3.14 -50.75 -0.76
CA ARG A 828 4.20 -51.23 -1.63
C ARG A 828 5.57 -50.70 -1.23
N ILE A 829 6.60 -51.51 -1.43
CA ILE A 829 8.00 -51.14 -1.29
C ILE A 829 8.66 -51.33 -2.65
N SER A 830 9.12 -50.24 -3.26
CA SER A 830 9.79 -50.23 -4.57
C SER A 830 9.00 -51.00 -5.65
N GLY A 831 7.68 -50.81 -5.67
CA GLY A 831 6.75 -51.46 -6.60
C GLY A 831 6.28 -52.87 -6.21
N LYS A 832 6.87 -53.51 -5.19
CA LYS A 832 6.48 -54.84 -4.69
C LYS A 832 5.50 -54.72 -3.51
N PRO A 833 4.59 -55.69 -3.29
CA PRO A 833 3.73 -55.70 -2.11
C PRO A 833 4.59 -55.70 -0.82
N ALA A 834 4.18 -54.92 0.18
CA ALA A 834 4.80 -54.95 1.50
C ALA A 834 4.16 -56.03 2.40
N GLU A 835 4.82 -56.39 3.50
CA GLU A 835 4.24 -57.15 4.61
C GLU A 835 4.28 -56.32 5.91
N PRO A 836 3.12 -55.97 6.51
CA PRO A 836 1.76 -56.18 6.02
C PRO A 836 1.45 -55.34 4.76
N GLY A 837 0.66 -55.89 3.84
CA GLY A 837 0.36 -55.29 2.54
C GLY A 837 -0.83 -54.34 2.51
N ILE A 838 -1.53 -54.19 3.64
CA ILE A 838 -2.72 -53.36 3.76
C ILE A 838 -2.59 -52.49 5.02
N LEU A 839 -2.97 -51.22 4.88
CA LEU A 839 -3.12 -50.27 5.97
C LEU A 839 -4.58 -49.81 6.00
N ASN A 840 -5.24 -49.99 7.13
CA ASN A 840 -6.60 -49.49 7.37
C ASN A 840 -6.52 -48.32 8.35
N ILE A 841 -7.08 -47.18 7.96
CA ILE A 841 -7.17 -45.98 8.79
C ILE A 841 -8.65 -45.70 9.05
N GLU A 842 -9.02 -45.77 10.32
CA GLU A 842 -10.38 -45.56 10.82
C GLU A 842 -10.50 -44.21 11.54
N ALA A 843 -11.74 -43.78 11.82
CA ALA A 843 -11.98 -42.48 12.45
C ALA A 843 -11.36 -42.35 13.85
N ASN A 844 -11.22 -43.46 14.59
CA ASN A 844 -10.63 -43.52 15.92
C ASN A 844 -9.14 -43.89 15.93
N SER A 845 -8.51 -44.05 14.75
CA SER A 845 -7.08 -44.34 14.68
C SER A 845 -6.26 -43.18 15.27
N LYS A 846 -5.10 -43.47 15.87
CA LYS A 846 -4.20 -42.41 16.34
C LYS A 846 -3.66 -41.60 15.15
N PRO A 847 -3.50 -40.28 15.25
CA PRO A 847 -2.97 -39.46 14.15
C PRO A 847 -1.58 -39.91 13.70
N LEU A 848 -0.70 -40.26 14.64
CA LEU A 848 0.58 -40.90 14.37
C LEU A 848 0.51 -42.39 14.72
N GLN A 849 0.85 -43.24 13.76
CA GLN A 849 0.93 -44.70 13.94
C GLN A 849 2.31 -45.21 13.54
N GLU A 850 2.79 -46.21 14.28
CA GLU A 850 4.00 -46.93 13.94
C GLU A 850 3.66 -48.22 13.18
N LEU A 851 4.23 -48.41 12.01
CA LEU A 851 4.07 -49.62 11.21
C LEU A 851 5.42 -50.01 10.58
N ASN A 852 5.98 -51.14 11.01
CA ASN A 852 7.19 -51.68 10.40
C ASN A 852 6.82 -52.55 9.19
N LEU A 853 7.52 -52.36 8.08
CA LEU A 853 7.26 -53.08 6.82
C LEU A 853 8.41 -54.02 6.49
N LYS A 854 8.07 -55.20 5.98
CA LYS A 854 9.03 -56.15 5.42
C LYS A 854 8.86 -56.25 3.92
N GLN A 855 9.98 -56.28 3.20
CA GLN A 855 9.98 -56.60 1.78
C GLN A 855 9.97 -58.15 1.62
N PRO A 856 8.93 -58.75 1.01
CA PRO A 856 8.84 -60.20 0.90
C PRO A 856 9.94 -60.80 0.02
N VAL A 857 10.39 -62.01 0.37
CA VAL A 857 11.33 -62.80 -0.42
C VAL A 857 10.63 -63.24 -1.70
N VAL A 858 11.21 -62.90 -2.85
CA VAL A 858 10.80 -63.50 -4.12
C VAL A 858 11.38 -64.92 -4.13
N GLN A 859 10.54 -65.93 -3.88
CA GLN A 859 10.87 -67.28 -4.35
C GLN A 859 10.79 -67.23 -5.88
N HIS A 860 11.94 -67.44 -6.53
CA HIS A 860 12.08 -67.49 -7.97
C HIS A 860 11.28 -68.64 -8.59
#